data_AF-A0A7G8VIU0-F1
#
_entry.id   AF-A0A7G8VIU0-F1
#
_cell.length_a   1.000
_cell.length_b   1.000
_cell.length_c   1.000
_cell.angle_alpha   90.00
_cell.angle_beta   90.00
_cell.angle_gamma   90.00
#
_symmetry.space_group_name_H-M   'P 1'
#
loop_
_entity.id
_entity.type
_entity.pdbx_description
1 polymer ?
#
loop_
_entity_poly.entity_id
_entity_poly.type
_entity_poly.pdbx_seq_one_letter_code
_entity_poly.pdbx_strand_id
1 'polypeptide(L)'
;MKRVLKIALGTLAALSFELLSSTAFAFSGEATDGAFAALLSMPGAGPADGFWDFPKPDDLPAANEAALIAYLAKQKKAGADFNAYRHFGTLLQHAIRAGQERTAIWLLANGADPRKTLKDGTDNAVTLSASYKRQKVLSVLKTTYGLEPPVASAVAPPEKPVDAARIASLTFTSPADDKVARDFMRKVAAPMVFADRKPKDVAASEAAVAEWTALAARMKPEAYARVIDDDQALADLVLMHSRSATALDAALAGVPKAVLQRHARAALRGLAQRAFAQFGADSGVASYAIAPDVWRALWRYLPRPVDYQDWPSLAGRIQPELWDELFASGYANRNADTALECIPSSMGADAFKAAWPKMDAHFSNARQAVPRTVLSPFRTFDTSSCYAPGNDQTRDKLLFMASLDMAHPVRGIDRNRVAETAKALLPAMEPFIDDSNATAPAKPRLADARPNCRFELTGALYRELLRKPVVIGGPNSLAVYAESVQLIEIPGDAQCALLVGGTTQVDGYVSGDVDGFTGPETNPRPSCPDPTDAYEVWRERDGKVERLDADMGGDDGVPRLTLVQDTVTGRKYYLHDGEQYGKCHSNNPRLPFTLEWKQSPQGLALVKSAPSSELEDALYAQCGIEKEGVRCKGITAPGFAAVTDPTRKDAFSGLDIQPFIQVFRKPQFDAYQAAVLALDKPRLAEFKTEGVPGAWTAQAIKSLASASLSLAEKRRRIAWLFADHAQLTHALDSDVLQSLMGWLPREDWGPVLGVVASNPNTYYGIDSLKQNASEKGLGPLACDFDRAQGLNCGETWGVNR
;
A
#
# COMPACT_ATOMS: atom_id res chain seq x y z
N MET A 1 -15.77 0.19 97.79
CA MET A 1 -15.30 0.79 96.53
C MET A 1 -16.40 0.56 95.50
N LYS A 2 -17.48 1.34 95.44
CA LYS A 2 -17.61 2.72 94.90
C LYS A 2 -17.02 2.86 93.48
N ARG A 3 -17.95 2.91 92.51
CA ARG A 3 -17.99 3.78 91.32
C ARG A 3 -16.72 3.83 90.47
N VAL A 4 -16.69 3.11 89.34
CA VAL A 4 -16.42 3.61 87.98
C VAL A 4 -16.93 2.56 86.98
N LEU A 5 -18.24 2.52 86.76
CA LEU A 5 -18.87 1.81 85.64
C LEU A 5 -20.08 2.64 85.24
N LYS A 6 -20.19 3.01 83.97
CA LYS A 6 -21.08 4.02 83.34
C LYS A 6 -20.42 5.38 83.14
N ILE A 7 -19.75 5.54 82.00
CA ILE A 7 -19.77 6.64 81.02
C ILE A 7 -18.65 6.29 80.03
N ALA A 8 -18.93 5.41 79.06
CA ALA A 8 -18.08 5.18 77.88
C ALA A 8 -18.80 4.31 76.82
N LEU A 9 -20.14 4.32 76.77
CA LEU A 9 -20.93 3.61 75.77
C LEU A 9 -22.06 4.55 75.32
N GLY A 10 -21.69 5.62 74.61
CA GLY A 10 -22.61 6.67 74.18
C GLY A 10 -22.01 7.69 73.21
N THR A 11 -20.72 7.59 72.88
CA THR A 11 -20.02 8.52 71.99
C THR A 11 -19.07 7.78 71.04
N LEU A 12 -19.52 6.65 70.50
CA LEU A 12 -18.83 5.91 69.44
C LEU A 12 -19.80 5.42 68.34
N ALA A 13 -20.96 6.05 68.24
CA ALA A 13 -21.98 5.78 67.20
C ALA A 13 -22.41 7.04 66.42
N ALA A 14 -21.62 8.13 66.49
CA ALA A 14 -21.91 9.39 65.79
C ALA A 14 -20.67 10.05 65.14
N LEU A 15 -19.61 9.26 64.87
CA LEU A 15 -18.37 9.76 64.25
C LEU A 15 -17.80 8.75 63.23
N SER A 16 -18.70 8.08 62.51
CA SER A 16 -18.33 7.13 61.43
C SER A 16 -19.20 7.29 60.19
N PHE A 17 -19.88 8.43 60.01
CA PHE A 17 -20.77 8.70 58.88
C PHE A 17 -20.47 9.99 58.09
N GLU A 18 -19.27 10.59 58.25
CA GLU A 18 -18.92 11.84 57.53
C GLU A 18 -17.52 11.86 56.88
N LEU A 19 -16.83 10.72 56.79
CA LEU A 19 -15.55 10.63 56.08
C LEU A 19 -15.57 9.44 55.12
N LEU A 20 -16.24 9.64 53.98
CA LEU A 20 -15.92 9.11 52.63
C LEU A 20 -17.03 9.52 51.64
N SER A 21 -17.34 10.81 51.62
CA SER A 21 -17.92 11.46 50.42
C SER A 21 -16.92 12.50 49.94
N SER A 22 -15.66 12.10 49.77
CA SER A 22 -14.85 12.75 48.75
C SER A 22 -15.48 12.36 47.43
N THR A 23 -16.39 13.19 46.92
CA THR A 23 -16.73 13.20 45.50
C THR A 23 -15.41 13.34 44.77
N ALA A 24 -14.81 12.22 44.36
CA ALA A 24 -13.93 12.22 43.22
C ALA A 24 -14.77 12.86 42.12
N PHE A 25 -14.44 14.09 41.73
CA PHE A 25 -15.15 14.77 40.66
C PHE A 25 -15.03 13.87 39.44
N ALA A 26 -16.10 13.13 39.15
CA ALA A 26 -16.20 12.36 37.93
C ALA A 26 -16.09 13.35 36.78
N PHE A 27 -15.22 13.04 35.82
CA PHE A 27 -15.09 13.78 34.57
C PHE A 27 -16.47 14.07 33.99
N SER A 28 -16.72 15.34 33.64
CA SER A 28 -17.97 15.76 33.00
C SER A 28 -17.72 16.07 31.53
N GLY A 29 -18.29 15.24 30.65
CA GLY A 29 -18.27 15.46 29.21
C GLY A 29 -18.96 16.78 28.83
N GLU A 30 -20.07 17.12 29.48
CA GLU A 30 -20.80 18.36 29.24
C GLU A 30 -20.00 19.60 29.65
N ALA A 31 -19.31 19.56 30.80
CA ALA A 31 -18.46 20.67 31.21
C ALA A 31 -17.25 20.84 30.27
N THR A 32 -16.72 19.73 29.76
CA THR A 32 -15.65 19.72 28.76
C THR A 32 -16.12 20.32 27.44
N ASP A 33 -17.27 19.88 26.92
CA ASP A 33 -17.87 20.42 25.69
C ASP A 33 -18.17 21.93 25.85
N GLY A 34 -18.69 22.36 27.00
CA GLY A 34 -18.92 23.78 27.30
C GLY A 34 -17.61 24.59 27.32
N ALA A 35 -16.53 24.04 27.85
CA ALA A 35 -15.21 24.69 27.84
C ALA A 35 -14.66 24.87 26.42
N PHE A 36 -14.80 23.85 25.57
CA PHE A 36 -14.40 23.93 24.15
C PHE A 36 -15.30 24.89 23.37
N ALA A 37 -16.62 24.78 23.49
CA ALA A 37 -17.55 25.68 22.83
C ALA A 37 -17.32 27.15 23.19
N ALA A 38 -17.00 27.45 24.47
CA ALA A 38 -16.64 28.80 24.90
C ALA A 38 -15.34 29.29 24.25
N LEU A 39 -14.29 28.48 24.23
CA LEU A 39 -13.00 28.85 23.65
C LEU A 39 -13.09 29.00 22.12
N LEU A 40 -13.70 28.03 21.43
CA LEU A 40 -13.83 28.00 19.97
C LEU A 40 -14.77 29.08 19.43
N SER A 41 -15.67 29.62 20.27
CA SER A 41 -16.49 30.80 19.94
C SER A 41 -15.73 32.13 19.98
N MET A 42 -14.48 32.14 20.46
CA MET A 42 -13.70 33.37 20.57
C MET A 42 -13.19 33.86 19.21
N PRO A 43 -13.00 35.19 19.05
CA PRO A 43 -12.35 35.74 17.86
C PRO A 43 -10.99 35.07 17.60
N GLY A 44 -10.78 34.58 16.38
CA GLY A 44 -9.55 33.88 15.97
C GLY A 44 -9.46 32.41 16.40
N ALA A 45 -10.46 31.86 17.10
CA ALA A 45 -10.48 30.47 17.55
C ALA A 45 -11.24 29.52 16.60
N GLY A 46 -11.95 30.04 15.60
CA GLY A 46 -12.57 29.24 14.55
C GLY A 46 -11.53 28.57 13.62
N PRO A 47 -11.98 27.70 12.71
CA PRO A 47 -11.10 27.11 11.71
C PRO A 47 -10.61 28.17 10.70
N ALA A 48 -9.45 27.91 10.07
CA ALA A 48 -8.89 28.76 9.03
C ALA A 48 -9.72 28.70 7.74
N ASP A 49 -10.19 27.50 7.40
CA ASP A 49 -11.05 27.20 6.25
C ASP A 49 -12.27 26.38 6.71
N GLY A 50 -13.39 26.50 6.00
CA GLY A 50 -14.65 25.82 6.35
C GLY A 50 -15.32 26.32 7.63
N PHE A 51 -16.04 25.43 8.33
CA PHE A 51 -16.78 25.74 9.55
C PHE A 51 -16.81 24.59 10.55
N TRP A 52 -16.86 24.96 11.84
CA TRP A 52 -17.28 24.12 12.95
C TRP A 52 -18.58 24.72 13.52
N ASP A 53 -19.64 23.93 13.59
CA ASP A 53 -20.95 24.34 14.10
C ASP A 53 -21.33 23.50 15.32
N PHE A 54 -21.41 24.17 16.46
CA PHE A 54 -21.66 23.56 17.76
C PHE A 54 -22.53 24.49 18.62
N PRO A 55 -23.26 23.94 19.61
CA PRO A 55 -24.03 24.74 20.55
C PRO A 55 -23.14 25.69 21.35
N LYS A 56 -23.31 27.00 21.17
CA LYS A 56 -22.55 28.02 21.90
C LYS A 56 -23.14 28.22 23.30
N PRO A 57 -22.31 28.49 24.32
CA PRO A 57 -22.80 28.71 25.67
C PRO A 57 -23.50 30.08 25.80
N ASP A 58 -24.79 30.06 26.17
CA ASP A 58 -25.62 31.26 26.36
C ASP A 58 -25.12 32.18 27.49
N ASP A 59 -24.37 31.62 28.45
CA ASP A 59 -23.89 32.30 29.65
C ASP A 59 -22.46 32.86 29.53
N LEU A 60 -21.92 33.01 28.31
CA LEU A 60 -20.66 33.72 28.06
C LEU A 60 -20.94 35.22 27.80
N PRO A 61 -20.73 36.12 28.78
CA PRO A 61 -21.26 37.50 28.74
C PRO A 61 -20.54 38.43 27.76
N ALA A 62 -19.30 38.12 27.37
CA ALA A 62 -18.51 38.88 26.41
C ALA A 62 -17.39 38.03 25.82
N ALA A 63 -17.09 38.22 24.52
CA ALA A 63 -16.01 37.52 23.83
C ALA A 63 -14.62 38.12 24.13
N ASN A 64 -14.20 38.08 25.40
CA ASN A 64 -12.86 38.48 25.84
C ASN A 64 -12.22 37.46 26.80
N GLU A 65 -10.90 37.48 26.93
CA GLU A 65 -10.17 36.49 27.75
C GLU A 65 -10.55 36.48 29.22
N ALA A 66 -10.98 37.60 29.81
CA ALA A 66 -11.36 37.63 31.22
C ALA A 66 -12.68 36.89 31.47
N ALA A 67 -13.68 37.11 30.60
CA ALA A 67 -14.94 36.38 30.62
C ALA A 67 -14.73 34.89 30.30
N LEU A 68 -13.87 34.58 29.32
CA LEU A 68 -13.52 33.20 28.99
C LEU A 68 -12.85 32.48 30.17
N ILE A 69 -11.86 33.10 30.82
CA ILE A 69 -11.20 32.49 31.99
C ILE A 69 -12.19 32.27 33.14
N ALA A 70 -13.10 33.22 33.41
CA ALA A 70 -14.14 33.06 34.42
C ALA A 70 -15.07 31.88 34.09
N TYR A 71 -15.43 31.74 32.81
CA TYR A 71 -16.22 30.63 32.30
C TYR A 71 -15.49 29.29 32.46
N LEU A 72 -14.26 29.19 31.99
CA LEU A 72 -13.44 27.99 32.10
C LEU A 72 -13.21 27.59 33.57
N ALA A 73 -13.10 28.55 34.49
CA ALA A 73 -13.02 28.28 35.92
C ALA A 73 -14.31 27.64 36.47
N LYS A 74 -15.49 28.06 35.99
CA LYS A 74 -16.77 27.42 36.31
C LYS A 74 -16.81 26.00 35.76
N GLN A 75 -16.41 25.80 34.50
CA GLN A 75 -16.40 24.47 33.87
C GLN A 75 -15.41 23.50 34.54
N LYS A 76 -14.23 23.99 34.94
CA LYS A 76 -13.28 23.19 35.73
C LYS A 76 -13.88 22.72 37.05
N LYS A 77 -14.61 23.58 37.76
CA LYS A 77 -15.34 23.19 38.99
C LYS A 77 -16.44 22.18 38.73
N ALA A 78 -17.04 22.20 37.54
CA ALA A 78 -18.02 21.21 37.09
C ALA A 78 -17.38 19.91 36.55
N GLY A 79 -16.05 19.78 36.58
CA GLY A 79 -15.34 18.56 36.18
C GLY A 79 -14.88 18.50 34.72
N ALA A 80 -14.73 19.66 34.05
CA ALA A 80 -14.18 19.71 32.70
C ALA A 80 -12.72 19.20 32.65
N ASP A 81 -12.38 18.39 31.64
CA ASP A 81 -11.01 17.96 31.38
C ASP A 81 -10.35 18.84 30.32
N PHE A 82 -9.32 19.55 30.76
CA PHE A 82 -8.56 20.44 29.90
C PHE A 82 -7.57 19.72 28.97
N ASN A 83 -7.44 18.41 29.13
CA ASN A 83 -6.56 17.56 28.35
C ASN A 83 -7.30 16.65 27.36
N ALA A 84 -8.63 16.77 27.28
CA ALA A 84 -9.41 16.13 26.23
C ALA A 84 -9.07 16.71 24.85
N TYR A 85 -9.30 15.94 23.79
CA TYR A 85 -9.11 16.37 22.41
C TYR A 85 -10.45 16.74 21.77
N ARG A 86 -10.51 17.91 21.11
CA ARG A 86 -11.52 18.27 20.12
C ARG A 86 -10.83 18.79 18.87
N HIS A 87 -11.32 18.46 17.67
CA HIS A 87 -10.67 18.87 16.42
C HIS A 87 -9.14 18.67 16.47
N PHE A 88 -8.70 17.46 16.85
CA PHE A 88 -7.28 17.08 16.97
C PHE A 88 -6.41 17.86 17.98
N GLY A 89 -6.98 18.82 18.72
CA GLY A 89 -6.28 19.64 19.71
C GLY A 89 -6.91 19.64 21.11
N THR A 90 -6.10 19.97 22.12
CA THR A 90 -6.54 20.25 23.49
C THR A 90 -6.92 21.72 23.65
N LEU A 91 -7.64 22.07 24.72
CA LEU A 91 -7.99 23.47 25.03
C LEU A 91 -6.76 24.40 25.02
N LEU A 92 -5.63 23.94 25.57
CA LEU A 92 -4.39 24.71 25.58
C LEU A 92 -3.87 24.98 24.17
N GLN A 93 -3.87 23.96 23.31
CA GLN A 93 -3.39 24.06 21.93
C GLN A 93 -4.28 25.02 21.11
N HIS A 94 -5.61 24.92 21.24
CA HIS A 94 -6.53 25.87 20.59
C HIS A 94 -6.37 27.30 21.12
N ALA A 95 -6.14 27.49 22.43
CA ALA A 95 -5.90 28.82 23.00
C ALA A 95 -4.62 29.46 22.45
N ILE A 96 -3.55 28.67 22.28
CA ILE A 96 -2.29 29.10 21.66
C ILE A 96 -2.53 29.51 20.20
N ARG A 97 -3.18 28.65 19.42
CA ARG A 97 -3.53 28.91 18.01
C ARG A 97 -4.32 30.22 17.89
N ALA A 98 -5.38 30.35 18.69
CA ALA A 98 -6.29 31.50 18.70
C ALA A 98 -5.68 32.81 19.25
N GLY A 99 -4.45 32.78 19.78
CA GLY A 99 -3.79 33.97 20.33
C GLY A 99 -4.28 34.40 21.71
N GLN A 100 -5.01 33.52 22.41
CA GLN A 100 -5.53 33.76 23.75
C GLN A 100 -4.43 33.48 24.81
N GLU A 101 -3.36 34.29 24.80
CA GLU A 101 -2.15 34.04 25.62
C GLU A 101 -2.45 34.04 27.13
N ARG A 102 -3.37 34.89 27.62
CA ARG A 102 -3.72 34.91 29.06
C ARG A 102 -4.47 33.65 29.45
N THR A 103 -5.34 33.18 28.57
CA THR A 103 -6.13 31.96 28.73
C THR A 103 -5.22 30.74 28.67
N ALA A 104 -4.28 30.68 27.74
CA ALA A 104 -3.28 29.60 27.64
C ALA A 104 -2.43 29.51 28.92
N ILE A 105 -1.94 30.64 29.44
CA ILE A 105 -1.19 30.69 30.71
C ILE A 105 -2.07 30.25 31.88
N TRP A 106 -3.34 30.66 31.90
CA TRP A 106 -4.29 30.24 32.93
C TRP A 106 -4.57 28.74 32.86
N LEU A 107 -4.75 28.16 31.66
CA LEU A 107 -4.96 26.73 31.44
C LEU A 107 -3.75 25.91 31.95
N LEU A 108 -2.53 26.36 31.67
CA LEU A 108 -1.30 25.75 32.21
C LEU A 108 -1.33 25.74 33.74
N ALA A 109 -1.59 26.88 34.38
CA ALA A 109 -1.70 26.98 35.84
C ALA A 109 -2.85 26.13 36.41
N ASN A 110 -3.75 25.63 35.55
CA ASN A 110 -4.93 24.88 35.92
C ASN A 110 -4.93 23.41 35.44
N GLY A 111 -3.75 22.85 35.13
CA GLY A 111 -3.60 21.41 34.90
C GLY A 111 -3.75 20.96 33.44
N ALA A 112 -3.71 21.89 32.49
CA ALA A 112 -3.47 21.52 31.09
C ALA A 112 -2.01 21.07 30.92
N ASP A 113 -1.80 19.90 30.31
CA ASP A 113 -0.49 19.30 30.10
C ASP A 113 0.17 19.86 28.82
N PRO A 114 1.25 20.65 28.94
CA PRO A 114 1.94 21.21 27.78
C PRO A 114 2.68 20.19 26.93
N ARG A 115 2.86 18.95 27.41
CA ARG A 115 3.59 17.88 26.70
C ARG A 115 2.74 17.10 25.73
N LYS A 116 1.40 17.17 25.85
CA LYS A 116 0.49 16.55 24.88
C LYS A 116 0.73 17.12 23.49
N THR A 117 0.85 16.22 22.52
CA THR A 117 0.96 16.57 21.10
C THR A 117 -0.44 16.72 20.48
N LEU A 118 -0.55 17.25 19.27
CA LEU A 118 -1.75 17.12 18.45
C LEU A 118 -2.07 15.63 18.24
N LYS A 119 -3.35 15.29 18.08
CA LYS A 119 -3.80 13.88 18.00
C LYS A 119 -3.24 13.16 16.76
N ASP A 120 -2.97 13.90 15.70
CA ASP A 120 -2.46 13.46 14.38
C ASP A 120 -1.02 13.95 14.09
N GLY A 121 -0.35 14.55 15.07
CA GLY A 121 0.94 15.20 14.83
C GLY A 121 1.89 15.16 16.02
N THR A 122 3.09 15.69 15.81
CA THR A 122 4.14 15.77 16.85
C THR A 122 4.14 17.10 17.60
N ASP A 123 3.30 18.06 17.19
CA ASP A 123 3.30 19.40 17.73
C ASP A 123 2.68 19.48 19.12
N ASN A 124 3.40 20.07 20.08
CA ASN A 124 2.94 20.27 21.45
C ASN A 124 2.81 21.78 21.77
N ALA A 125 2.51 22.13 23.02
CA ALA A 125 2.31 23.54 23.40
C ALA A 125 3.54 24.41 23.12
N VAL A 126 4.75 23.85 23.16
CA VAL A 126 6.00 24.56 22.92
C VAL A 126 6.19 24.85 21.43
N THR A 127 6.06 23.83 20.58
CA THR A 127 6.25 23.98 19.13
C THR A 127 5.16 24.88 18.55
N LEU A 128 3.91 24.75 19.00
CA LEU A 128 2.81 25.63 18.62
C LEU A 128 3.03 27.07 19.09
N SER A 129 3.52 27.27 20.32
CA SER A 129 3.79 28.63 20.81
C SER A 129 4.93 29.28 20.03
N ALA A 130 5.91 28.52 19.54
CA ALA A 130 6.96 29.01 18.66
C ALA A 130 6.41 29.35 17.26
N SER A 131 5.66 28.44 16.63
CA SER A 131 5.12 28.62 15.27
C SER A 131 4.13 29.80 15.20
N TYR A 132 3.24 29.93 16.19
CA TYR A 132 2.29 31.03 16.33
C TYR A 132 2.86 32.26 17.05
N LYS A 133 4.16 32.30 17.37
CA LYS A 133 4.86 33.46 17.97
C LYS A 133 4.25 33.94 19.31
N ARG A 134 3.83 33.03 20.18
CA ARG A 134 3.24 33.29 21.52
C ARG A 134 4.32 33.41 22.60
N GLN A 135 5.04 34.53 22.59
CA GLN A 135 6.23 34.74 23.42
C GLN A 135 5.95 34.67 24.93
N LYS A 136 4.77 35.11 25.38
CA LYS A 136 4.43 35.06 26.82
C LYS A 136 4.21 33.63 27.27
N VAL A 137 3.57 32.81 26.44
CA VAL A 137 3.35 31.39 26.71
C VAL A 137 4.67 30.63 26.70
N LEU A 138 5.56 30.88 25.72
CA LEU A 138 6.91 30.29 25.68
C LEU A 138 7.71 30.59 26.95
N SER A 139 7.64 31.83 27.45
CA SER A 139 8.31 32.21 28.70
C SER A 139 7.82 31.38 29.89
N VAL A 140 6.49 31.18 30.01
CA VAL A 140 5.90 30.35 31.08
C VAL A 140 6.28 28.88 30.91
N LEU A 141 6.24 28.33 29.70
CA LEU A 141 6.63 26.95 29.42
C LEU A 141 8.09 26.68 29.81
N LYS A 142 9.00 27.59 29.46
CA LYS A 142 10.42 27.52 29.84
C LYS A 142 10.60 27.63 31.35
N THR A 143 10.06 28.68 31.97
CA THR A 143 10.32 28.99 33.38
C THR A 143 9.63 28.06 34.36
N THR A 144 8.41 27.61 34.06
CA THR A 144 7.58 26.82 34.99
C THR A 144 7.70 25.32 34.71
N TYR A 145 7.82 24.91 33.44
CA TYR A 145 7.80 23.50 33.04
C TYR A 145 9.14 22.98 32.56
N GLY A 146 10.17 23.84 32.44
CA GLY A 146 11.47 23.49 31.87
C GLY A 146 11.39 23.09 30.39
N LEU A 147 10.32 23.48 29.71
CA LEU A 147 10.05 23.13 28.33
C LEU A 147 10.49 24.26 27.42
N GLU A 148 11.59 24.04 26.70
CA GLU A 148 12.10 24.97 25.70
C GLU A 148 11.77 24.46 24.31
N PRO A 149 11.59 25.36 23.30
CA PRO A 149 11.54 24.93 21.92
C PRO A 149 12.76 24.06 21.67
N PRO A 150 12.62 22.90 21.02
CA PRO A 150 13.79 22.16 20.60
C PRO A 150 14.68 23.16 19.84
N VAL A 151 15.90 23.39 20.34
CA VAL A 151 16.98 24.01 19.54
C VAL A 151 16.95 23.22 18.26
N ALA A 152 16.69 23.85 17.12
CA ALA A 152 16.37 23.19 15.85
C ALA A 152 17.36 22.05 15.52
N SER A 153 17.15 20.88 16.11
CA SER A 153 17.47 19.60 15.52
C SER A 153 16.36 19.47 14.52
N ALA A 154 16.66 19.94 13.31
CA ALA A 154 15.88 19.57 12.15
C ALA A 154 15.53 18.09 12.30
N VAL A 155 14.23 17.79 12.40
CA VAL A 155 13.70 16.54 11.88
C VAL A 155 14.52 16.24 10.65
N ALA A 156 15.23 15.10 10.65
CA ALA A 156 16.08 14.75 9.53
C ALA A 156 15.24 14.95 8.26
N PRO A 157 15.61 15.89 7.38
CA PRO A 157 15.12 15.85 6.02
C PRO A 157 15.45 14.45 5.50
N PRO A 158 14.72 13.90 4.51
CA PRO A 158 15.21 12.73 3.78
C PRO A 158 16.69 12.97 3.48
N GLU A 159 17.55 12.01 3.88
CA GLU A 159 19.02 12.13 4.02
C GLU A 159 19.61 13.45 3.49
N LYS A 160 20.15 14.29 4.39
CA LYS A 160 20.79 15.54 3.97
C LYS A 160 21.77 15.30 2.82
N PRO A 161 21.72 16.13 1.76
CA PRO A 161 22.58 16.04 0.60
C PRO A 161 24.04 16.02 1.01
N VAL A 162 24.86 15.17 0.37
CA VAL A 162 26.33 15.19 0.52
C VAL A 162 26.81 16.65 0.49
N ASP A 163 27.37 17.10 1.61
CA ASP A 163 27.73 18.51 1.85
C ASP A 163 28.83 18.94 0.88
N ALA A 164 28.60 20.01 0.11
CA ALA A 164 29.57 20.53 -0.86
C ALA A 164 30.92 20.87 -0.20
N ALA A 165 30.90 21.29 1.08
CA ALA A 165 32.12 21.53 1.86
C ALA A 165 32.89 20.22 2.15
N ARG A 166 32.18 19.12 2.40
CA ARG A 166 32.77 17.79 2.64
C ARG A 166 33.34 17.18 1.36
N ILE A 167 32.69 17.37 0.22
CA ILE A 167 33.21 16.97 -1.10
C ILE A 167 34.47 17.78 -1.43
N ALA A 168 34.46 19.09 -1.14
CA ALA A 168 35.62 19.95 -1.34
C ALA A 168 36.83 19.52 -0.51
N SER A 169 36.63 18.96 0.69
CA SER A 169 37.69 18.53 1.60
C SER A 169 38.25 17.11 1.36
N LEU A 170 37.74 16.36 0.38
CA LEU A 170 38.21 14.99 0.12
C LEU A 170 39.68 14.98 -0.32
N THR A 171 40.45 14.05 0.25
CA THR A 171 41.88 13.87 -0.05
C THR A 171 42.13 12.64 -0.95
N PHE A 172 41.16 11.73 -1.03
CA PHE A 172 41.17 10.50 -1.81
C PHE A 172 42.32 9.54 -1.44
N THR A 173 42.72 9.59 -0.17
CA THR A 173 43.78 8.73 0.39
C THR A 173 43.24 7.57 1.21
N SER A 174 41.92 7.51 1.44
CA SER A 174 41.28 6.50 2.28
C SER A 174 40.02 5.89 1.64
N PRO A 175 39.64 4.64 1.96
CA PRO A 175 38.39 4.04 1.51
C PRO A 175 37.13 4.81 1.95
N ALA A 176 37.21 5.59 3.03
CA ALA A 176 36.09 6.43 3.48
C ALA A 176 35.83 7.60 2.53
N ASP A 177 36.89 8.19 1.95
CA ASP A 177 36.78 9.22 0.92
C ASP A 177 36.19 8.64 -0.37
N ASP A 178 36.60 7.42 -0.74
CA ASP A 178 36.10 6.71 -1.92
C ASP A 178 34.58 6.47 -1.81
N LYS A 179 34.09 6.07 -0.62
CA LYS A 179 32.65 5.92 -0.35
C LYS A 179 31.89 7.23 -0.55
N VAL A 180 32.38 8.34 0.01
CA VAL A 180 31.72 9.65 -0.12
C VAL A 180 31.67 10.10 -1.58
N ALA A 181 32.73 9.83 -2.37
CA ALA A 181 32.74 10.10 -3.80
C ALA A 181 31.68 9.27 -4.56
N ARG A 182 31.54 7.97 -4.25
CA ARG A 182 30.49 7.12 -4.84
C ARG A 182 29.08 7.56 -4.46
N ASP A 183 28.86 7.93 -3.19
CA ASP A 183 27.56 8.45 -2.72
C ASP A 183 27.19 9.76 -3.43
N PHE A 184 28.17 10.63 -3.67
CA PHE A 184 27.97 11.85 -4.45
C PHE A 184 27.61 11.54 -5.91
N MET A 185 28.34 10.61 -6.55
CA MET A 185 28.06 10.21 -7.92
C MET A 185 26.66 9.63 -8.08
N ARG A 186 26.22 8.77 -7.15
CA ARG A 186 24.86 8.21 -7.14
C ARG A 186 23.80 9.30 -7.06
N LYS A 187 24.02 10.32 -6.24
CA LYS A 187 23.12 11.48 -6.12
C LYS A 187 23.04 12.28 -7.41
N VAL A 188 24.16 12.45 -8.12
CA VAL A 188 24.20 13.12 -9.44
C VAL A 188 23.50 12.28 -10.52
N ALA A 189 23.64 10.95 -10.47
CA ALA A 189 23.05 10.02 -11.42
C ALA A 189 21.54 9.78 -11.22
N ALA A 190 21.06 9.74 -9.98
CA ALA A 190 19.65 9.51 -9.62
C ALA A 190 18.63 10.33 -10.45
N PRO A 191 18.80 11.66 -10.67
CA PRO A 191 17.87 12.42 -11.50
C PRO A 191 17.84 12.01 -12.99
N MET A 192 18.85 11.29 -13.49
CA MET A 192 19.00 10.98 -14.92
C MET A 192 18.14 9.80 -15.38
N VAL A 193 17.61 9.01 -14.45
CA VAL A 193 16.77 7.83 -14.70
C VAL A 193 15.43 8.23 -15.34
N PHE A 194 14.88 9.39 -14.98
CA PHE A 194 13.57 9.83 -15.47
C PHE A 194 13.67 10.65 -16.76
N ALA A 195 12.85 10.29 -17.74
CA ALA A 195 12.95 10.78 -19.10
C ALA A 195 12.22 12.11 -19.37
N ASP A 196 11.14 12.37 -18.66
CA ASP A 196 10.30 13.56 -18.86
C ASP A 196 10.71 14.68 -17.90
N ARG A 197 11.54 15.60 -18.40
CA ARG A 197 12.02 16.73 -17.61
C ARG A 197 11.87 18.05 -18.36
N LYS A 198 11.38 19.07 -17.66
CA LYS A 198 11.27 20.42 -18.21
C LYS A 198 12.69 20.94 -18.51
N PRO A 199 12.88 21.89 -19.44
CA PRO A 199 14.23 22.41 -19.80
C PRO A 199 15.08 22.87 -18.60
N LYS A 200 14.45 23.41 -17.56
CA LYS A 200 15.10 23.80 -16.30
C LYS A 200 15.76 22.63 -15.54
N ASP A 201 15.21 21.43 -15.65
CA ASP A 201 15.69 20.25 -14.94
C ASP A 201 16.85 19.58 -15.72
N VAL A 202 16.94 19.83 -17.03
CA VAL A 202 18.07 19.44 -17.90
C VAL A 202 19.32 20.25 -17.55
N ALA A 203 19.19 21.58 -17.43
CA ALA A 203 20.31 22.45 -17.06
C ALA A 203 20.86 22.14 -15.65
N ALA A 204 19.98 21.89 -14.67
CA ALA A 204 20.40 21.48 -13.33
C ALA A 204 21.14 20.13 -13.32
N SER A 205 20.71 19.20 -14.17
CA SER A 205 21.34 17.89 -14.35
C SER A 205 22.75 18.02 -14.94
N GLU A 206 22.91 18.86 -15.97
CA GLU A 206 24.22 19.14 -16.59
C GLU A 206 25.18 19.84 -15.63
N ALA A 207 24.69 20.78 -14.83
CA ALA A 207 25.48 21.42 -13.78
C ALA A 207 25.99 20.41 -12.75
N ALA A 208 25.14 19.48 -12.29
CA ALA A 208 25.54 18.43 -11.35
C ALA A 208 26.58 17.46 -11.94
N VAL A 209 26.47 17.12 -13.24
CA VAL A 209 27.49 16.31 -13.93
C VAL A 209 28.81 17.08 -14.08
N ALA A 210 28.76 18.39 -14.29
CA ALA A 210 29.95 19.24 -14.31
C ALA A 210 30.65 19.27 -12.94
N GLU A 211 29.90 19.32 -11.84
CA GLU A 211 30.45 19.22 -10.48
C GLU A 211 31.18 17.89 -10.24
N TRP A 212 30.59 16.77 -10.68
CA TRP A 212 31.28 15.47 -10.65
C TRP A 212 32.54 15.48 -11.52
N THR A 213 32.46 16.01 -12.74
CA THR A 213 33.60 16.07 -13.66
C THR A 213 34.76 16.87 -13.07
N ALA A 214 34.46 18.00 -12.42
CA ALA A 214 35.46 18.81 -11.71
C ALA A 214 36.07 18.08 -10.50
N LEU A 215 35.28 17.28 -9.78
CA LEU A 215 35.78 16.44 -8.69
C LEU A 215 36.70 15.33 -9.21
N ALA A 216 36.28 14.62 -10.26
CA ALA A 216 37.05 13.56 -10.89
C ALA A 216 38.40 14.07 -11.41
N ALA A 217 38.45 15.27 -11.99
CA ALA A 217 39.69 15.90 -12.46
C ALA A 217 40.71 16.20 -11.35
N ARG A 218 40.27 16.27 -10.07
CA ARG A 218 41.17 16.44 -8.90
C ARG A 218 41.76 15.13 -8.40
N MET A 219 41.21 13.98 -8.82
CA MET A 219 41.67 12.68 -8.37
C MET A 219 42.93 12.27 -9.13
N LYS A 220 43.88 11.65 -8.42
CA LYS A 220 44.98 10.93 -9.10
C LYS A 220 44.41 9.70 -9.84
N PRO A 221 45.04 9.23 -10.93
CA PRO A 221 44.55 8.09 -11.69
C PRO A 221 44.26 6.85 -10.84
N GLU A 222 45.09 6.57 -9.83
CA GLU A 222 44.90 5.42 -8.94
C GLU A 222 43.69 5.59 -8.02
N ALA A 223 43.42 6.82 -7.57
CA ALA A 223 42.24 7.11 -6.75
C ALA A 223 40.95 7.06 -7.57
N TYR A 224 40.96 7.65 -8.77
CA TYR A 224 39.83 7.57 -9.70
C TYR A 224 39.49 6.11 -10.05
N ALA A 225 40.52 5.30 -10.35
CA ALA A 225 40.36 3.88 -10.61
C ALA A 225 39.68 3.15 -9.43
N ARG A 226 40.14 3.36 -8.18
CA ARG A 226 39.50 2.74 -7.00
C ARG A 226 38.05 3.19 -6.81
N VAL A 227 37.75 4.45 -7.05
CA VAL A 227 36.38 4.98 -6.91
C VAL A 227 35.43 4.33 -7.91
N ILE A 228 35.86 4.15 -9.17
CA ILE A 228 35.04 3.58 -10.27
C ILE A 228 35.06 2.04 -10.31
N ASP A 229 35.97 1.38 -9.60
CA ASP A 229 36.02 -0.09 -9.46
C ASP A 229 34.91 -0.61 -8.53
N ASP A 230 33.67 -0.43 -8.97
CA ASP A 230 32.42 -0.80 -8.31
C ASP A 230 31.28 -0.81 -9.35
N ASP A 231 30.40 -1.81 -9.29
CA ASP A 231 29.31 -1.99 -10.27
C ASP A 231 28.39 -0.76 -10.31
N GLN A 232 27.93 -0.30 -9.14
CA GLN A 232 27.02 0.84 -9.09
C GLN A 232 27.72 2.11 -9.56
N ALA A 233 28.98 2.28 -9.18
CA ALA A 233 29.77 3.44 -9.58
C ALA A 233 29.91 3.53 -11.11
N LEU A 234 30.27 2.43 -11.77
CA LEU A 234 30.41 2.43 -13.22
C LEU A 234 29.07 2.61 -13.94
N ALA A 235 27.98 2.04 -13.41
CA ALA A 235 26.64 2.25 -13.94
C ALA A 235 26.22 3.73 -13.87
N ASP A 236 26.45 4.37 -12.71
CA ASP A 236 26.14 5.79 -12.48
C ASP A 236 26.96 6.69 -13.42
N LEU A 237 28.25 6.38 -13.63
CA LEU A 237 29.11 7.10 -14.58
C LEU A 237 28.54 7.08 -15.99
N VAL A 238 28.13 5.92 -16.49
CA VAL A 238 27.54 5.79 -17.83
C VAL A 238 26.19 6.54 -17.90
N LEU A 239 25.35 6.40 -16.88
CA LEU A 239 24.03 7.04 -16.83
C LEU A 239 24.13 8.57 -16.87
N MET A 240 25.07 9.17 -16.12
CA MET A 240 25.31 10.63 -16.11
C MET A 240 25.67 11.18 -17.49
N HIS A 241 26.41 10.42 -18.30
CA HIS A 241 26.91 10.85 -19.60
C HIS A 241 26.07 10.32 -20.79
N SER A 242 24.93 9.69 -20.52
CA SER A 242 24.05 9.04 -21.52
C SER A 242 23.44 9.97 -22.59
N ARG A 243 23.59 11.29 -22.48
CA ARG A 243 23.04 12.28 -23.42
C ARG A 243 24.00 12.69 -24.55
N SER A 244 25.30 12.41 -24.40
CA SER A 244 26.31 12.87 -25.35
C SER A 244 27.36 11.79 -25.57
N ALA A 245 27.50 11.33 -26.81
CA ALA A 245 28.49 10.34 -27.19
C ALA A 245 29.91 10.83 -26.87
N THR A 246 30.19 12.12 -27.13
CA THR A 246 31.48 12.75 -26.82
C THR A 246 31.75 12.81 -25.32
N ALA A 247 30.74 13.15 -24.50
CA ALA A 247 30.91 13.20 -23.05
C ALA A 247 31.11 11.79 -22.46
N LEU A 248 30.36 10.80 -22.95
CA LEU A 248 30.51 9.40 -22.53
C LEU A 248 31.88 8.84 -22.94
N ASP A 249 32.33 9.14 -24.16
CA ASP A 249 33.66 8.75 -24.64
C ASP A 249 34.76 9.35 -23.76
N ALA A 250 34.68 10.64 -23.45
CA ALA A 250 35.64 11.31 -22.57
C ALA A 250 35.64 10.72 -21.15
N ALA A 251 34.46 10.40 -20.59
CA ALA A 251 34.34 9.79 -19.28
C ALA A 251 34.93 8.38 -19.24
N LEU A 252 34.64 7.54 -20.24
CA LEU A 252 35.11 6.16 -20.30
C LEU A 252 36.60 6.05 -20.68
N ALA A 253 37.15 7.01 -21.42
CA ALA A 253 38.58 7.06 -21.74
C ALA A 253 39.48 7.14 -20.48
N GLY A 254 38.97 7.71 -19.39
CA GLY A 254 39.66 7.77 -18.09
C GLY A 254 39.56 6.50 -17.25
N VAL A 255 38.71 5.54 -17.63
CA VAL A 255 38.48 4.31 -16.84
C VAL A 255 39.48 3.22 -17.27
N PRO A 256 40.22 2.59 -16.34
CA PRO A 256 41.13 1.51 -16.69
C PRO A 256 40.42 0.34 -17.37
N LYS A 257 41.02 -0.20 -18.43
CA LYS A 257 40.46 -1.32 -19.21
C LYS A 257 40.08 -2.53 -18.34
N ALA A 258 40.86 -2.85 -17.31
CA ALA A 258 40.57 -3.96 -16.39
C ALA A 258 39.29 -3.73 -15.56
N VAL A 259 38.99 -2.48 -15.20
CA VAL A 259 37.76 -2.10 -14.48
C VAL A 259 36.56 -2.27 -15.43
N LEU A 260 36.65 -1.75 -16.66
CA LEU A 260 35.60 -1.92 -17.68
C LEU A 260 35.34 -3.40 -18.00
N GLN A 261 36.37 -4.23 -18.00
CA GLN A 261 36.23 -5.67 -18.21
C GLN A 261 35.48 -6.36 -17.06
N ARG A 262 35.80 -6.04 -15.80
CA ARG A 262 35.12 -6.61 -14.63
C ARG A 262 33.66 -6.18 -14.53
N HIS A 263 33.38 -4.92 -14.85
CA HIS A 263 32.09 -4.28 -14.59
C HIS A 263 31.28 -4.01 -15.87
N ALA A 264 31.55 -4.75 -16.96
CA ALA A 264 30.91 -4.54 -18.27
C ALA A 264 29.38 -4.61 -18.22
N ARG A 265 28.83 -5.54 -17.43
CA ARG A 265 27.37 -5.69 -17.21
C ARG A 265 26.77 -4.47 -16.52
N ALA A 266 27.49 -3.88 -15.56
CA ALA A 266 27.03 -2.69 -14.85
C ALA A 266 27.09 -1.43 -15.71
N ALA A 267 28.13 -1.27 -16.52
CA ALA A 267 28.20 -0.20 -17.53
C ALA A 267 27.03 -0.27 -18.53
N LEU A 268 26.70 -1.47 -19.01
CA LEU A 268 25.52 -1.68 -19.85
C LEU A 268 24.23 -1.30 -19.13
N ARG A 269 24.06 -1.74 -17.87
CA ARG A 269 22.89 -1.41 -17.04
C ARG A 269 22.69 0.09 -16.91
N GLY A 270 23.75 0.85 -16.69
CA GLY A 270 23.69 2.31 -16.57
C GLY A 270 23.07 2.99 -17.80
N LEU A 271 23.40 2.56 -19.02
CA LEU A 271 22.80 3.11 -20.24
C LEU A 271 21.39 2.53 -20.49
N ALA A 272 21.21 1.23 -20.31
CA ALA A 272 19.96 0.53 -20.58
C ALA A 272 18.79 1.00 -19.69
N GLN A 273 19.07 1.46 -18.47
CA GLN A 273 18.04 2.05 -17.58
C GLN A 273 17.29 3.24 -18.18
N ARG A 274 17.93 3.99 -19.08
CA ARG A 274 17.31 5.12 -19.78
C ARG A 274 16.80 4.73 -21.17
N ALA A 275 17.01 3.49 -21.60
CA ALA A 275 16.61 3.02 -22.92
C ALA A 275 15.11 2.74 -22.94
N PHE A 276 14.37 3.56 -23.69
CA PHE A 276 12.98 3.31 -24.03
C PHE A 276 12.66 3.96 -25.37
N ALA A 277 11.59 3.48 -26.00
CA ALA A 277 11.00 4.09 -27.18
C ALA A 277 9.70 4.79 -26.78
N GLN A 278 9.51 6.02 -27.26
CA GLN A 278 8.31 6.82 -27.09
C GLN A 278 7.61 6.97 -28.44
N PHE A 279 6.29 6.93 -28.40
CA PHE A 279 5.45 7.03 -29.59
C PHE A 279 4.46 8.17 -29.41
N GLY A 280 4.45 9.12 -30.34
CA GLY A 280 3.41 10.14 -30.41
C GLY A 280 2.16 9.54 -31.04
N ALA A 281 0.99 9.87 -30.50
CA ALA A 281 -0.30 9.33 -30.98
C ALA A 281 -0.54 9.56 -32.49
N ASP A 282 0.07 10.60 -33.07
CA ASP A 282 -0.23 11.05 -34.42
C ASP A 282 0.91 10.89 -35.43
N SER A 283 2.16 10.63 -34.99
CA SER A 283 3.33 10.70 -35.90
C SER A 283 3.75 9.36 -36.48
N GLY A 284 3.45 8.23 -35.83
CA GLY A 284 3.97 6.91 -36.22
C GLY A 284 5.51 6.79 -36.17
N VAL A 285 6.22 7.83 -35.73
CA VAL A 285 7.68 7.87 -35.61
C VAL A 285 8.05 7.55 -34.17
N ALA A 286 8.81 6.47 -33.99
CA ALA A 286 9.42 6.13 -32.72
C ALA A 286 10.51 7.16 -32.38
N SER A 287 10.35 7.89 -31.27
CA SER A 287 11.44 8.63 -30.64
C SER A 287 12.13 7.70 -29.67
N TYR A 288 13.46 7.64 -29.70
CA TYR A 288 14.23 6.82 -28.76
C TYR A 288 15.00 7.74 -27.82
N ALA A 289 15.03 7.37 -26.55
CA ALA A 289 15.57 8.21 -25.48
C ALA A 289 17.08 8.47 -25.55
N ILE A 290 17.81 7.60 -26.27
CA ILE A 290 19.26 7.60 -26.36
C ILE A 290 19.64 7.59 -27.84
N ALA A 291 20.51 8.52 -28.25
CA ALA A 291 20.98 8.60 -29.62
C ALA A 291 21.88 7.39 -29.98
N PRO A 292 21.86 6.92 -31.25
CA PRO A 292 22.65 5.78 -31.69
C PRO A 292 24.16 5.86 -31.38
N ASP A 293 24.74 7.04 -31.51
CA ASP A 293 26.17 7.24 -31.30
C ASP A 293 26.60 7.07 -29.83
N VAL A 294 25.68 7.22 -28.87
CA VAL A 294 25.96 6.96 -27.46
C VAL A 294 26.13 5.45 -27.22
N TRP A 295 25.28 4.63 -27.84
CA TRP A 295 25.42 3.16 -27.80
C TRP A 295 26.73 2.72 -28.44
N ARG A 296 27.05 3.26 -29.62
CA ARG A 296 28.31 2.99 -30.31
C ARG A 296 29.51 3.44 -29.47
N ALA A 297 29.40 4.55 -28.73
CA ALA A 297 30.42 4.99 -27.80
C ALA A 297 30.64 3.97 -26.67
N LEU A 298 29.59 3.50 -26.01
CA LEU A 298 29.71 2.49 -24.96
C LEU A 298 30.32 1.17 -25.48
N TRP A 299 29.82 0.63 -26.59
CA TRP A 299 30.29 -0.65 -27.15
C TRP A 299 31.74 -0.64 -27.63
N ARG A 300 32.36 0.52 -27.85
CA ARG A 300 33.80 0.62 -28.14
C ARG A 300 34.67 0.24 -26.94
N TYR A 301 34.17 0.44 -25.71
CA TYR A 301 34.93 0.21 -24.48
C TYR A 301 34.63 -1.13 -23.79
N LEU A 302 33.46 -1.72 -24.06
CA LEU A 302 33.06 -2.99 -23.43
C LEU A 302 33.77 -4.20 -24.06
N PRO A 303 34.14 -5.21 -23.25
CA PRO A 303 34.63 -6.49 -23.78
C PRO A 303 33.52 -7.20 -24.57
N ARG A 304 33.89 -7.93 -25.62
CA ARG A 304 32.97 -8.78 -26.38
C ARG A 304 33.27 -10.26 -26.11
N PRO A 305 32.23 -11.12 -25.92
CA PRO A 305 30.81 -10.77 -25.86
C PRO A 305 30.42 -10.05 -24.56
N VAL A 306 29.44 -9.15 -24.63
CA VAL A 306 28.81 -8.50 -23.47
C VAL A 306 27.66 -9.39 -22.96
N ASP A 307 27.49 -9.47 -21.64
CA ASP A 307 26.36 -10.16 -21.00
C ASP A 307 25.13 -9.23 -20.93
N TYR A 308 24.04 -9.64 -21.58
CA TYR A 308 22.77 -8.90 -21.66
C TYR A 308 21.64 -9.51 -20.82
N GLN A 309 21.93 -10.45 -19.90
CA GLN A 309 20.89 -11.16 -19.14
C GLN A 309 19.91 -10.26 -18.39
N ASP A 310 20.36 -9.09 -17.89
CA ASP A 310 19.50 -8.12 -17.19
C ASP A 310 18.55 -7.35 -18.12
N TRP A 311 18.79 -7.38 -19.44
CA TRP A 311 18.07 -6.58 -20.43
C TRP A 311 17.70 -7.44 -21.65
N PRO A 312 16.89 -8.50 -21.46
CA PRO A 312 16.50 -9.40 -22.54
C PRO A 312 15.71 -8.67 -23.65
N SER A 313 15.09 -7.53 -23.35
CA SER A 313 14.30 -6.72 -24.28
C SER A 313 15.02 -5.50 -24.87
N LEU A 314 16.35 -5.43 -24.75
CA LEU A 314 17.10 -4.24 -25.20
C LEU A 314 16.89 -3.91 -26.68
N ALA A 315 16.71 -4.92 -27.55
CA ALA A 315 16.47 -4.69 -28.97
C ALA A 315 15.19 -3.86 -29.22
N GLY A 316 14.15 -4.07 -28.42
CA GLY A 316 12.91 -3.29 -28.42
C GLY A 316 13.02 -1.91 -27.76
N ARG A 317 14.19 -1.53 -27.24
CA ARG A 317 14.40 -0.25 -26.55
C ARG A 317 15.37 0.68 -27.26
N ILE A 318 15.95 0.20 -28.37
CA ILE A 318 16.94 0.93 -29.18
C ILE A 318 16.54 0.92 -30.65
N GLN A 319 17.15 1.80 -31.44
CA GLN A 319 16.86 1.95 -32.86
C GLN A 319 17.21 0.67 -33.64
N PRO A 320 16.38 0.24 -34.62
CA PRO A 320 16.67 -0.94 -35.46
C PRO A 320 17.98 -0.85 -36.24
N GLU A 321 18.47 0.36 -36.52
CA GLU A 321 19.78 0.55 -37.17
C GLU A 321 20.93 -0.03 -36.36
N LEU A 322 20.82 -0.10 -35.02
CA LEU A 322 21.85 -0.60 -34.11
C LEU A 322 21.83 -2.11 -33.92
N TRP A 323 20.85 -2.82 -34.47
CA TRP A 323 20.68 -4.25 -34.16
C TRP A 323 21.86 -5.10 -34.64
N ASP A 324 22.44 -4.80 -35.82
CA ASP A 324 23.62 -5.52 -36.29
C ASP A 324 24.78 -5.39 -35.29
N GLU A 325 25.04 -4.18 -34.79
CA GLU A 325 26.06 -3.94 -33.77
C GLU A 325 25.72 -4.58 -32.42
N LEU A 326 24.45 -4.56 -32.02
CA LEU A 326 23.96 -5.21 -30.78
C LEU A 326 24.18 -6.73 -30.82
N PHE A 327 23.86 -7.38 -31.94
CA PHE A 327 24.09 -8.82 -32.09
C PHE A 327 25.59 -9.12 -32.19
N ALA A 328 26.37 -8.27 -32.88
CA ALA A 328 27.82 -8.40 -32.96
C ALA A 328 28.55 -8.14 -31.63
N SER A 329 27.91 -7.46 -30.66
CA SER A 329 28.45 -7.27 -29.31
C SER A 329 28.15 -8.42 -28.36
N GLY A 330 27.33 -9.40 -28.76
CA GLY A 330 27.06 -10.62 -27.99
C GLY A 330 25.62 -10.79 -27.50
N TYR A 331 24.68 -9.94 -27.93
CA TYR A 331 23.26 -10.10 -27.57
C TYR A 331 22.70 -11.43 -28.10
N ALA A 332 22.23 -12.27 -27.19
CA ALA A 332 21.86 -13.65 -27.49
C ALA A 332 20.35 -13.87 -27.67
N ASN A 333 19.50 -12.91 -27.30
CA ASN A 333 18.05 -13.12 -27.36
C ASN A 333 17.55 -13.02 -28.82
N ARG A 334 17.19 -14.18 -29.37
CA ARG A 334 16.65 -14.34 -30.74
C ARG A 334 15.13 -14.50 -30.77
N ASN A 335 14.45 -14.32 -29.63
CA ASN A 335 13.00 -14.44 -29.52
C ASN A 335 12.35 -13.05 -29.57
N ALA A 336 11.64 -12.75 -30.66
CA ALA A 336 10.96 -11.48 -30.89
C ALA A 336 9.93 -11.12 -29.80
N ASP A 337 9.22 -12.10 -29.21
CA ASP A 337 8.20 -11.85 -28.17
C ASP A 337 8.81 -11.17 -26.93
N THR A 338 10.07 -11.53 -26.60
CA THR A 338 10.76 -11.00 -25.42
C THR A 338 11.79 -9.92 -25.75
N ALA A 339 12.31 -9.93 -26.99
CA ALA A 339 13.33 -9.00 -27.42
C ALA A 339 12.77 -7.65 -27.89
N LEU A 340 11.61 -7.66 -28.56
CA LEU A 340 11.05 -6.47 -29.23
C LEU A 340 9.96 -5.76 -28.43
N GLU A 341 9.40 -6.39 -27.39
CA GLU A 341 8.27 -5.85 -26.61
C GLU A 341 7.17 -5.30 -27.54
N CYS A 342 6.73 -4.06 -27.33
CA CYS A 342 5.64 -3.42 -28.08
C CYS A 342 6.07 -2.74 -29.39
N ILE A 343 7.36 -2.73 -29.73
CA ILE A 343 7.87 -1.98 -30.89
C ILE A 343 7.16 -2.32 -32.20
N PRO A 344 6.92 -3.60 -32.56
CA PRO A 344 6.22 -3.92 -33.80
C PRO A 344 4.81 -3.31 -33.89
N SER A 345 4.08 -3.26 -32.77
CA SER A 345 2.77 -2.61 -32.68
C SER A 345 2.87 -1.10 -32.82
N SER A 346 3.80 -0.48 -32.10
CA SER A 346 3.84 0.97 -31.95
C SER A 346 4.49 1.72 -33.11
N MET A 347 5.38 1.07 -33.88
CA MET A 347 6.01 1.67 -35.06
C MET A 347 4.99 1.92 -36.19
N GLY A 348 5.09 3.08 -36.84
CA GLY A 348 4.37 3.38 -38.08
C GLY A 348 4.75 2.43 -39.22
N ALA A 349 3.90 2.34 -40.24
CA ALA A 349 4.01 1.33 -41.30
C ALA A 349 5.31 1.41 -42.08
N ASP A 350 5.81 2.61 -42.40
CA ASP A 350 7.04 2.76 -43.18
C ASP A 350 8.29 2.40 -42.37
N ALA A 351 8.34 2.81 -41.11
CA ALA A 351 9.42 2.44 -40.20
C ALA A 351 9.42 0.92 -39.92
N PHE A 352 8.23 0.31 -39.81
CA PHE A 352 8.06 -1.13 -39.69
C PHE A 352 8.59 -1.87 -40.93
N LYS A 353 8.18 -1.45 -42.14
CA LYS A 353 8.65 -2.03 -43.41
C LYS A 353 10.17 -1.92 -43.56
N ALA A 354 10.75 -0.78 -43.16
CA ALA A 354 12.19 -0.56 -43.21
C ALA A 354 12.97 -1.44 -42.21
N ALA A 355 12.39 -1.70 -41.03
CA ALA A 355 12.99 -2.54 -40.00
C ALA A 355 12.81 -4.05 -40.25
N TRP A 356 11.80 -4.45 -41.04
CA TRP A 356 11.44 -5.86 -41.25
C TRP A 356 12.61 -6.76 -41.70
N PRO A 357 13.46 -6.39 -42.68
CA PRO A 357 14.58 -7.25 -43.08
C PRO A 357 15.52 -7.59 -41.93
N LYS A 358 15.74 -6.65 -41.00
CA LYS A 358 16.56 -6.90 -39.79
C LYS A 358 15.78 -7.72 -38.75
N MET A 359 14.46 -7.52 -38.63
CA MET A 359 13.63 -8.33 -37.75
C MET A 359 13.68 -9.81 -38.17
N ASP A 360 13.42 -10.11 -39.44
CA ASP A 360 13.40 -11.47 -40.00
C ASP A 360 14.80 -12.13 -39.92
N ALA A 361 15.87 -11.36 -40.12
CA ALA A 361 17.24 -11.87 -40.07
C ALA A 361 17.72 -12.18 -38.65
N HIS A 362 17.29 -11.41 -37.65
CA HIS A 362 17.84 -11.52 -36.29
C HIS A 362 16.96 -12.25 -35.29
N PHE A 363 15.65 -12.32 -35.49
CA PHE A 363 14.74 -12.98 -34.56
C PHE A 363 14.11 -14.20 -35.21
N SER A 364 14.45 -15.37 -34.65
CA SER A 364 14.11 -16.69 -35.20
C SER A 364 12.60 -16.94 -35.35
N ASN A 365 11.77 -16.28 -34.54
CA ASN A 365 10.31 -16.39 -34.55
C ASN A 365 9.62 -15.09 -34.99
N ALA A 366 10.31 -14.16 -35.67
CA ALA A 366 9.74 -12.88 -36.08
C ALA A 366 8.43 -13.03 -36.84
N ARG A 367 8.37 -14.00 -37.77
CA ARG A 367 7.20 -14.25 -38.62
C ARG A 367 5.95 -14.67 -37.85
N GLN A 368 6.11 -15.29 -36.68
CA GLN A 368 5.00 -15.70 -35.81
C GLN A 368 4.69 -14.64 -34.75
N ALA A 369 5.73 -14.09 -34.10
CA ALA A 369 5.58 -13.15 -32.99
C ALA A 369 5.05 -11.79 -33.43
N VAL A 370 5.58 -11.24 -34.54
CA VAL A 370 5.27 -9.87 -34.97
C VAL A 370 3.80 -9.65 -35.31
N PRO A 371 3.11 -10.55 -36.05
CA PRO A 371 1.67 -10.43 -36.26
C PRO A 371 0.88 -10.39 -34.95
N ARG A 372 1.23 -11.22 -33.96
CA ARG A 372 0.58 -11.22 -32.64
C ARG A 372 0.76 -9.88 -31.93
N THR A 373 1.97 -9.33 -31.93
CA THR A 373 2.24 -8.03 -31.32
C THR A 373 1.49 -6.90 -32.01
N VAL A 374 1.48 -6.86 -33.36
CA VAL A 374 0.74 -5.83 -34.12
C VAL A 374 -0.76 -5.88 -33.84
N LEU A 375 -1.31 -7.08 -33.59
CA LEU A 375 -2.72 -7.29 -33.32
C LEU A 375 -3.09 -7.28 -31.83
N SER A 376 -2.12 -7.18 -30.91
CA SER A 376 -2.37 -7.18 -29.47
C SER A 376 -3.38 -6.12 -29.02
N PRO A 377 -3.39 -4.88 -29.57
CA PRO A 377 -4.35 -3.85 -29.15
C PRO A 377 -5.82 -4.20 -29.48
N PHE A 378 -6.07 -5.27 -30.24
CA PHE A 378 -7.39 -5.72 -30.66
C PHE A 378 -7.81 -7.05 -29.99
N ARG A 379 -7.03 -7.57 -29.05
CA ARG A 379 -7.36 -8.82 -28.34
C ARG A 379 -8.31 -8.62 -27.15
N THR A 380 -9.13 -9.65 -26.86
CA THR A 380 -10.24 -9.64 -25.88
C THR A 380 -9.80 -9.27 -24.46
N PHE A 381 -8.71 -9.83 -23.98
CA PHE A 381 -8.20 -9.61 -22.61
C PHE A 381 -7.11 -8.55 -22.50
N ASP A 382 -6.91 -7.81 -23.59
CA ASP A 382 -5.77 -6.93 -23.70
C ASP A 382 -6.24 -5.47 -23.68
N THR A 383 -5.91 -4.80 -22.58
CA THR A 383 -5.55 -3.38 -22.55
C THR A 383 -4.04 -3.30 -22.78
N SER A 384 -3.52 -3.81 -23.90
CA SER A 384 -2.08 -3.94 -24.09
C SER A 384 -1.38 -2.62 -23.78
N SER A 385 -0.31 -2.67 -23.01
CA SER A 385 0.65 -1.57 -22.92
C SER A 385 1.21 -1.17 -24.30
N CYS A 386 1.03 -2.04 -25.30
CA CYS A 386 1.35 -1.76 -26.68
C CYS A 386 0.30 -0.85 -27.32
N TYR A 387 0.78 0.28 -27.84
CA TYR A 387 -0.03 1.26 -28.56
C TYR A 387 -0.11 0.90 -30.05
N ALA A 388 -1.23 1.25 -30.70
CA ALA A 388 -1.36 1.20 -32.16
C ALA A 388 -1.26 2.64 -32.72
N PRO A 389 -0.38 2.94 -33.70
CA PRO A 389 -0.15 4.27 -34.27
C PRO A 389 -1.27 4.77 -35.19
N GLY A 390 -2.51 4.33 -34.96
CA GLY A 390 -3.69 4.61 -35.76
C GLY A 390 -4.11 3.48 -36.70
N ASN A 391 -5.37 3.54 -37.16
CA ASN A 391 -5.97 2.49 -37.99
C ASN A 391 -5.29 2.40 -39.38
N ASP A 392 -5.02 3.50 -40.07
CA ASP A 392 -4.39 3.43 -41.40
C ASP A 392 -2.98 2.82 -41.35
N GLN A 393 -2.18 3.20 -40.34
CA GLN A 393 -0.85 2.65 -40.14
C GLN A 393 -0.90 1.14 -39.81
N THR A 394 -1.88 0.73 -39.01
CA THR A 394 -2.08 -0.69 -38.68
C THR A 394 -2.53 -1.49 -39.90
N ARG A 395 -3.47 -0.97 -40.70
CA ARG A 395 -3.91 -1.58 -41.96
C ARG A 395 -2.73 -1.83 -42.88
N ASP A 396 -1.91 -0.80 -43.10
CA ASP A 396 -0.80 -0.89 -44.05
C ASP A 396 0.30 -1.87 -43.60
N LYS A 397 0.49 -2.04 -42.28
CA LYS A 397 1.34 -3.10 -41.72
C LYS A 397 0.77 -4.49 -41.99
N LEU A 398 -0.53 -4.70 -41.75
CA LEU A 398 -1.19 -5.98 -42.00
C LEU A 398 -1.14 -6.38 -43.47
N LEU A 399 -1.39 -5.45 -44.39
CA LEU A 399 -1.27 -5.69 -45.83
C LEU A 399 0.16 -6.06 -46.25
N PHE A 400 1.16 -5.38 -45.67
CA PHE A 400 2.56 -5.72 -45.92
C PHE A 400 2.92 -7.11 -45.38
N MET A 401 2.52 -7.45 -44.15
CA MET A 401 2.74 -8.80 -43.60
C MET A 401 2.05 -9.88 -44.43
N ALA A 402 0.82 -9.63 -44.90
CA ALA A 402 0.11 -10.55 -45.79
C ALA A 402 0.87 -10.76 -47.11
N SER A 403 1.49 -9.70 -47.67
CA SER A 403 2.32 -9.82 -48.88
C SER A 403 3.59 -10.67 -48.69
N LEU A 404 3.99 -10.89 -47.44
CA LEU A 404 5.15 -11.71 -47.06
C LEU A 404 4.76 -13.14 -46.63
N ASP A 405 3.51 -13.54 -46.87
CA ASP A 405 2.94 -14.83 -46.45
C ASP A 405 2.96 -15.04 -44.92
N MET A 406 2.78 -13.96 -44.17
CA MET A 406 2.75 -13.98 -42.69
C MET A 406 1.32 -13.92 -42.12
N ALA A 407 0.30 -14.19 -42.93
CA ALA A 407 -1.10 -14.23 -42.52
C ALA A 407 -1.38 -15.49 -41.67
N HIS A 408 -0.70 -15.61 -40.53
CA HIS A 408 -0.93 -16.66 -39.57
C HIS A 408 -2.09 -16.26 -38.65
N PRO A 409 -3.05 -17.16 -38.41
CA PRO A 409 -4.17 -16.88 -37.52
C PRO A 409 -3.71 -16.55 -36.09
N VAL A 410 -4.17 -15.42 -35.56
CA VAL A 410 -3.97 -14.92 -34.21
C VAL A 410 -5.27 -15.09 -33.44
N ARG A 411 -5.16 -15.71 -32.24
CA ARG A 411 -6.31 -16.01 -31.39
C ARG A 411 -6.69 -14.87 -30.47
N GLY A 412 -7.97 -14.84 -30.11
CA GLY A 412 -8.49 -13.94 -29.09
C GLY A 412 -8.71 -12.51 -29.57
N ILE A 413 -8.94 -12.29 -30.87
CA ILE A 413 -9.32 -10.98 -31.41
C ILE A 413 -10.78 -10.68 -31.05
N ASP A 414 -11.04 -9.51 -30.46
CA ASP A 414 -12.40 -9.06 -30.15
C ASP A 414 -13.04 -8.41 -31.39
N ARG A 415 -13.68 -9.24 -32.22
CA ARG A 415 -14.35 -8.79 -33.45
C ARG A 415 -15.40 -7.70 -33.20
N ASN A 416 -16.11 -7.75 -32.07
CA ASN A 416 -17.15 -6.77 -31.74
C ASN A 416 -16.51 -5.42 -31.44
N ARG A 417 -15.49 -5.39 -30.56
CA ARG A 417 -14.73 -4.17 -30.26
C ARG A 417 -14.09 -3.59 -31.51
N VAL A 418 -13.51 -4.42 -32.37
CA VAL A 418 -12.91 -3.97 -33.64
C VAL A 418 -13.98 -3.40 -34.57
N ALA A 419 -15.15 -4.04 -34.69
CA ALA A 419 -16.25 -3.54 -35.52
C ALA A 419 -16.80 -2.18 -35.02
N GLU A 420 -16.77 -1.95 -33.71
CA GLU A 420 -17.20 -0.69 -33.09
C GLU A 420 -16.16 0.43 -33.20
N THR A 421 -14.88 0.12 -32.92
CA THR A 421 -13.83 1.14 -32.74
C THR A 421 -12.90 1.29 -33.95
N ALA A 422 -12.80 0.28 -34.82
CA ALA A 422 -11.84 0.24 -35.92
C ALA A 422 -12.37 -0.54 -37.14
N LYS A 423 -13.65 -0.37 -37.48
CA LYS A 423 -14.34 -1.10 -38.57
C LYS A 423 -13.55 -1.19 -39.89
N ALA A 424 -12.83 -0.13 -40.26
CA ALA A 424 -12.05 -0.05 -41.48
C ALA A 424 -10.83 -1.02 -41.50
N LEU A 425 -10.39 -1.53 -40.34
CA LEU A 425 -9.30 -2.50 -40.23
C LEU A 425 -9.73 -3.93 -40.55
N LEU A 426 -11.01 -4.28 -40.34
CA LEU A 426 -11.49 -5.66 -40.43
C LEU A 426 -11.06 -6.39 -41.72
N PRO A 427 -11.16 -5.80 -42.93
CA PRO A 427 -10.74 -6.50 -44.15
C PRO A 427 -9.25 -6.85 -44.17
N ALA A 428 -8.38 -6.02 -43.57
CA ALA A 428 -6.95 -6.29 -43.49
C ALA A 428 -6.59 -7.25 -42.35
N MET A 429 -7.43 -7.33 -41.31
CA MET A 429 -7.26 -8.26 -40.19
C MET A 429 -7.76 -9.67 -40.52
N GLU A 430 -8.76 -9.82 -41.38
CA GLU A 430 -9.43 -11.10 -41.66
C GLU A 430 -8.48 -12.28 -41.94
N PRO A 431 -7.38 -12.14 -42.73
CA PRO A 431 -6.43 -13.22 -42.95
C PRO A 431 -5.67 -13.68 -41.70
N PHE A 432 -5.66 -12.85 -40.66
CA PHE A 432 -4.96 -13.07 -39.40
C PHE A 432 -5.91 -13.45 -38.26
N ILE A 433 -7.22 -13.55 -38.47
CA ILE A 433 -8.15 -13.90 -37.39
C ILE A 433 -8.30 -15.42 -37.34
N ASP A 434 -8.03 -16.01 -36.16
CA ASP A 434 -8.38 -17.40 -35.89
C ASP A 434 -9.81 -17.50 -35.31
N ASP A 435 -10.78 -17.83 -36.17
CA ASP A 435 -12.16 -18.12 -35.76
C ASP A 435 -12.38 -19.57 -35.29
N SER A 436 -11.34 -20.39 -35.15
CA SER A 436 -11.51 -21.81 -34.80
C SER A 436 -12.20 -22.05 -33.45
N ASN A 437 -12.33 -21.02 -32.61
CA ASN A 437 -13.22 -21.04 -31.43
C ASN A 437 -14.71 -21.27 -31.79
N ALA A 438 -15.14 -21.03 -33.03
CA ALA A 438 -16.52 -21.18 -33.51
C ALA A 438 -16.88 -22.62 -33.94
N THR A 439 -15.91 -23.53 -34.12
CA THR A 439 -16.19 -24.89 -34.64
C THR A 439 -15.57 -26.00 -33.77
N ALA A 440 -16.35 -26.44 -32.78
CA ALA A 440 -16.16 -27.61 -31.90
C ALA A 440 -14.94 -27.60 -30.93
N PRO A 441 -15.06 -28.15 -29.69
CA PRO A 441 -14.03 -28.01 -28.68
C PRO A 441 -12.77 -28.83 -29.02
N ALA A 442 -11.66 -28.16 -29.34
CA ALA A 442 -10.37 -28.76 -29.00
C ALA A 442 -10.37 -29.06 -27.49
N LYS A 443 -9.84 -30.22 -27.08
CA LYS A 443 -9.62 -30.50 -25.66
C LYS A 443 -8.82 -29.33 -25.07
N PRO A 444 -9.23 -28.76 -23.92
CA PRO A 444 -8.51 -27.66 -23.33
C PRO A 444 -7.07 -28.11 -23.01
N ARG A 445 -6.11 -27.27 -23.40
CA ARG A 445 -4.69 -27.42 -23.09
C ARG A 445 -4.44 -27.34 -21.59
N LEU A 446 -5.09 -26.42 -20.90
CA LEU A 446 -5.07 -26.31 -19.44
C LEU A 446 -6.39 -26.82 -18.86
N ALA A 447 -6.32 -27.78 -17.95
CA ALA A 447 -7.48 -28.34 -17.27
C ALA A 447 -7.29 -28.35 -15.75
N ASP A 448 -8.39 -28.36 -14.99
CA ASP A 448 -8.35 -28.48 -13.54
C ASP A 448 -7.48 -29.66 -13.07
N ALA A 449 -6.60 -29.39 -12.12
CA ALA A 449 -5.81 -30.40 -11.45
C ALA A 449 -6.19 -30.48 -9.97
N ARG A 450 -6.08 -31.69 -9.42
CA ARG A 450 -6.34 -31.90 -7.99
C ARG A 450 -5.03 -31.76 -7.20
N PRO A 451 -5.06 -31.05 -6.07
CA PRO A 451 -3.92 -31.00 -5.17
C PRO A 451 -3.68 -32.40 -4.59
N ASN A 452 -2.41 -32.79 -4.49
CA ASN A 452 -1.99 -34.06 -3.91
C ASN A 452 -1.30 -33.85 -2.55
N CYS A 453 -2.00 -33.20 -1.62
CA CYS A 453 -1.50 -32.93 -0.28
C CYS A 453 -2.63 -32.99 0.76
N ARG A 454 -2.28 -33.15 2.03
CA ARG A 454 -3.20 -33.08 3.18
C ARG A 454 -2.93 -31.82 3.98
N PHE A 455 -3.95 -31.29 4.64
CA PHE A 455 -3.79 -30.12 5.49
C PHE A 455 -4.49 -30.31 6.83
N GLU A 456 -3.78 -29.96 7.90
CA GLU A 456 -4.34 -29.73 9.21
C GLU A 456 -3.86 -28.37 9.71
N LEU A 457 -4.79 -27.57 10.25
CA LEU A 457 -4.39 -26.34 10.92
C LEU A 457 -3.76 -26.73 12.26
N THR A 458 -2.45 -26.63 12.35
CA THR A 458 -1.69 -26.94 13.57
C THR A 458 -1.78 -25.80 14.58
N GLY A 459 -1.24 -26.00 15.79
CA GLY A 459 -1.13 -24.93 16.78
C GLY A 459 -0.16 -23.81 16.38
N ALA A 460 0.91 -24.13 15.64
CA ALA A 460 1.89 -23.14 15.20
C ALA A 460 1.29 -22.22 14.14
N LEU A 461 0.72 -22.78 13.07
CA LEU A 461 0.06 -22.02 12.01
C LEU A 461 -1.13 -21.21 12.55
N TYR A 462 -1.93 -21.81 13.43
CA TYR A 462 -3.05 -21.11 14.07
C TYR A 462 -2.61 -19.84 14.81
N ARG A 463 -1.55 -19.92 15.63
CA ARG A 463 -1.05 -18.77 16.39
C ARG A 463 -0.46 -17.69 15.49
N GLU A 464 0.21 -18.07 14.40
CA GLU A 464 0.71 -17.09 13.43
C GLU A 464 -0.43 -16.35 12.73
N LEU A 465 -1.50 -17.06 12.32
CA LEU A 465 -2.67 -16.43 11.70
C LEU A 465 -3.46 -15.51 12.66
N LEU A 466 -3.38 -15.72 13.97
CA LEU A 466 -4.03 -14.86 14.97
C LEU A 466 -3.33 -13.51 15.18
N ARG A 467 -2.03 -13.42 14.92
CA ARG A 467 -1.17 -12.28 15.32
C ARG A 467 -1.20 -11.10 14.36
N LYS A 468 -2.33 -10.84 13.68
CA LYS A 468 -2.40 -9.89 12.55
C LYS A 468 -1.21 -10.13 11.60
N PRO A 469 -1.17 -11.32 10.98
CA PRO A 469 -0.02 -11.79 10.24
C PRO A 469 0.47 -10.74 9.26
N VAL A 470 1.78 -10.47 9.28
CA VAL A 470 2.42 -9.54 8.34
C VAL A 470 3.26 -10.37 7.37
N VAL A 471 3.12 -10.07 6.08
CA VAL A 471 3.90 -10.69 5.00
C VAL A 471 4.78 -9.65 4.32
N ILE A 472 5.97 -10.06 3.90
CA ILE A 472 6.97 -9.19 3.30
C ILE A 472 7.31 -9.74 1.91
N GLY A 473 6.95 -9.01 0.86
CA GLY A 473 7.16 -9.44 -0.54
C GLY A 473 8.62 -9.38 -1.02
N GLY A 474 9.60 -9.32 -0.11
CA GLY A 474 11.03 -9.23 -0.41
C GLY A 474 11.82 -8.27 0.50
N PRO A 475 13.17 -8.25 0.44
CA PRO A 475 14.04 -7.54 1.39
C PRO A 475 13.83 -6.02 1.47
N ASN A 476 13.23 -5.42 0.45
CA ASN A 476 12.97 -3.98 0.33
C ASN A 476 11.47 -3.64 0.19
N SER A 477 10.59 -4.62 0.39
CA SER A 477 9.14 -4.44 0.22
C SER A 477 8.49 -3.99 1.53
N LEU A 478 7.42 -3.19 1.42
CA LEU A 478 6.62 -2.83 2.59
C LEU A 478 5.97 -4.07 3.18
N ALA A 479 5.95 -4.15 4.50
CA ALA A 479 5.29 -5.22 5.21
C ALA A 479 3.78 -4.96 5.18
N VAL A 480 2.98 -5.92 4.70
CA VAL A 480 1.53 -5.76 4.56
C VAL A 480 0.80 -6.67 5.53
N TYR A 481 -0.35 -6.22 6.01
CA TYR A 481 -1.23 -7.09 6.80
C TYR A 481 -1.86 -8.12 5.88
N ALA A 482 -1.71 -9.39 6.24
CA ALA A 482 -2.37 -10.46 5.52
C ALA A 482 -3.88 -10.42 5.79
N GLU A 483 -4.62 -10.62 4.72
CA GLU A 483 -6.09 -10.55 4.68
C GLU A 483 -6.66 -11.93 4.31
N SER A 484 -5.89 -12.70 3.54
CA SER A 484 -6.32 -13.93 2.88
C SER A 484 -5.37 -15.10 3.11
N VAL A 485 -5.92 -16.30 2.97
CA VAL A 485 -5.20 -17.56 3.05
C VAL A 485 -5.75 -18.53 2.01
N GLN A 486 -4.86 -19.19 1.28
CA GLN A 486 -5.18 -20.25 0.33
C GLN A 486 -4.31 -21.49 0.57
N LEU A 487 -4.87 -22.68 0.45
CA LEU A 487 -4.10 -23.93 0.46
C LEU A 487 -3.35 -24.13 -0.87
N ILE A 488 -2.05 -24.44 -0.76
CA ILE A 488 -1.18 -24.68 -1.91
C ILE A 488 -0.38 -25.98 -1.77
N GLU A 489 -0.22 -26.72 -2.88
CA GLU A 489 0.62 -27.90 -3.00
C GLU A 489 2.08 -27.46 -3.22
N ILE A 490 2.98 -27.93 -2.36
CA ILE A 490 4.42 -27.83 -2.59
C ILE A 490 4.86 -29.14 -3.27
N PRO A 491 5.54 -29.09 -4.44
CA PRO A 491 6.00 -30.29 -5.14
C PRO A 491 6.85 -31.18 -4.25
N GLY A 492 6.44 -32.44 -4.12
CA GLY A 492 7.13 -33.44 -3.30
C GLY A 492 6.81 -33.40 -1.81
N ASP A 493 5.97 -32.48 -1.35
CA ASP A 493 5.49 -32.44 0.04
C ASP A 493 4.12 -33.12 0.18
N ALA A 494 3.95 -33.90 1.24
CA ALA A 494 2.67 -34.55 1.54
C ALA A 494 1.70 -33.60 2.26
N GLN A 495 2.22 -32.53 2.86
CA GLN A 495 1.44 -31.50 3.55
C GLN A 495 1.25 -30.28 2.64
N CYS A 496 0.03 -29.74 2.60
CA CYS A 496 -0.21 -28.47 1.92
C CYS A 496 0.37 -27.34 2.76
N ALA A 497 0.78 -26.27 2.09
CA ALA A 497 1.18 -25.02 2.71
C ALA A 497 0.06 -23.97 2.60
N LEU A 498 0.25 -22.85 3.29
CA LEU A 498 -0.62 -21.69 3.21
C LEU A 498 0.02 -20.64 2.32
N LEU A 499 -0.58 -20.33 1.17
CA LEU A 499 -0.33 -19.05 0.52
C LEU A 499 -1.05 -17.97 1.33
N VAL A 500 -0.27 -17.06 1.92
CA VAL A 500 -0.78 -15.98 2.76
C VAL A 500 -0.50 -14.67 2.03
N GLY A 501 -1.55 -13.88 1.84
CA GLY A 501 -1.50 -12.66 1.05
C GLY A 501 -2.31 -11.54 1.68
N GLY A 502 -1.91 -10.32 1.40
CA GLY A 502 -2.68 -9.15 1.75
C GLY A 502 -2.19 -7.92 1.04
N THR A 503 -2.87 -6.83 1.35
CA THR A 503 -2.58 -5.53 0.76
C THR A 503 -2.33 -4.52 1.86
N THR A 504 -1.44 -3.58 1.60
CA THR A 504 -1.43 -2.32 2.34
C THR A 504 -1.72 -1.21 1.34
N GLN A 505 -2.73 -0.41 1.63
CA GLN A 505 -2.76 0.92 1.05
C GLN A 505 -1.59 1.69 1.65
N VAL A 506 -0.78 2.31 0.79
CA VAL A 506 0.13 3.37 1.20
C VAL A 506 -0.77 4.54 1.55
N ASP A 507 -1.23 4.56 2.80
CA ASP A 507 -2.24 5.45 3.37
C ASP A 507 -3.53 5.52 2.54
N GLY A 508 -4.61 4.94 3.06
CA GLY A 508 -5.95 5.24 2.54
C GLY A 508 -6.18 6.74 2.67
N TYR A 509 -5.88 7.50 1.62
CA TYR A 509 -6.17 8.92 1.58
C TYR A 509 -7.68 9.06 1.72
N VAL A 510 -8.11 9.63 2.84
CA VAL A 510 -9.52 9.93 3.08
C VAL A 510 -9.95 10.92 2.01
N SER A 511 -10.69 10.44 1.02
CA SER A 511 -11.29 11.29 0.00
C SER A 511 -12.53 11.96 0.57
N GLY A 512 -12.71 13.25 0.32
CA GLY A 512 -13.84 14.02 0.81
C GLY A 512 -13.41 15.10 1.79
N ASP A 513 -14.37 15.60 2.55
CA ASP A 513 -14.11 16.58 3.59
C ASP A 513 -13.60 15.84 4.83
N VAL A 514 -12.48 16.30 5.38
CA VAL A 514 -11.89 15.82 6.63
C VAL A 514 -11.72 16.98 7.59
N ASP A 515 -11.94 16.74 8.87
CA ASP A 515 -11.65 17.73 9.91
C ASP A 515 -10.20 17.65 10.37
N GLY A 516 -9.68 18.75 10.90
CA GLY A 516 -8.29 18.86 11.33
C GLY A 516 -8.09 19.95 12.38
N PHE A 517 -6.90 20.01 12.98
CA PHE A 517 -6.60 21.01 14.02
C PHE A 517 -6.74 22.45 13.56
N THR A 518 -6.47 22.74 12.29
CA THR A 518 -6.62 24.07 11.69
C THR A 518 -8.00 24.31 11.08
N GLY A 519 -8.83 23.29 10.98
CA GLY A 519 -10.13 23.34 10.32
C GLY A 519 -10.31 22.22 9.30
N PRO A 520 -11.52 22.07 8.78
CA PRO A 520 -11.80 21.07 7.77
C PRO A 520 -11.21 21.46 6.42
N GLU A 521 -10.72 20.45 5.71
CA GLU A 521 -10.17 20.58 4.37
C GLU A 521 -10.83 19.58 3.43
N THR A 522 -11.03 19.99 2.18
CA THR A 522 -11.38 19.04 1.12
C THR A 522 -10.09 18.42 0.66
N ASN A 523 -9.91 17.12 0.90
CA ASN A 523 -8.76 16.42 0.37
C ASN A 523 -8.99 16.19 -1.15
N PRO A 524 -8.30 16.93 -2.04
CA PRO A 524 -8.64 16.95 -3.44
C PRO A 524 -8.05 15.72 -4.14
N ARG A 525 -8.95 14.75 -4.37
CA ARG A 525 -8.80 13.54 -5.17
C ARG A 525 -8.01 12.40 -4.52
N PRO A 526 -8.44 11.14 -4.77
CA PRO A 526 -7.62 9.98 -4.49
C PRO A 526 -6.37 10.09 -5.36
N SER A 527 -5.25 10.49 -4.77
CA SER A 527 -4.01 9.81 -5.14
C SER A 527 -4.36 8.34 -4.93
N CYS A 528 -4.32 7.61 -6.02
CA CYS A 528 -4.85 6.27 -6.12
C CYS A 528 -3.61 5.38 -6.17
N PRO A 529 -2.80 5.32 -5.09
CA PRO A 529 -1.65 4.43 -5.10
C PRO A 529 -2.25 3.04 -5.19
N ASP A 530 -1.87 2.31 -6.24
CA ASP A 530 -2.19 0.89 -6.30
C ASP A 530 -1.69 0.27 -4.98
N PRO A 531 -2.54 -0.55 -4.33
CA PRO A 531 -2.17 -1.15 -3.06
C PRO A 531 -0.86 -1.92 -3.24
N THR A 532 0.09 -1.71 -2.34
CA THR A 532 1.26 -2.58 -2.31
C THR A 532 0.79 -3.92 -1.78
N ASP A 533 0.95 -4.97 -2.57
CA ASP A 533 0.61 -6.33 -2.20
C ASP A 533 1.87 -7.14 -1.90
N ALA A 534 1.72 -8.14 -1.02
CA ALA A 534 2.79 -9.05 -0.71
C ALA A 534 2.24 -10.43 -0.36
N TYR A 535 3.05 -11.44 -0.68
CA TYR A 535 2.69 -12.85 -0.57
C TYR A 535 3.86 -13.66 -0.02
N GLU A 536 3.52 -14.65 0.79
CA GLU A 536 4.45 -15.66 1.27
C GLU A 536 3.75 -17.02 1.24
N VAL A 537 4.52 -18.10 1.07
CA VAL A 537 4.02 -19.47 1.30
C VAL A 537 4.54 -19.98 2.64
N TRP A 538 3.63 -20.25 3.56
CA TRP A 538 3.94 -20.73 4.90
C TRP A 538 3.75 -22.24 4.99
N ARG A 539 4.83 -22.94 5.36
CA ARG A 539 4.77 -24.38 5.68
C ARG A 539 5.28 -24.62 7.08
N GLU A 540 4.78 -25.66 7.73
CA GLU A 540 5.32 -26.06 9.03
C GLU A 540 6.38 -27.14 8.87
N ARG A 541 7.52 -26.95 9.55
CA ARG A 541 8.53 -27.98 9.77
C ARG A 541 9.00 -27.94 11.21
N ASP A 542 9.02 -29.10 11.87
CA ASP A 542 9.51 -29.26 13.24
C ASP A 542 8.87 -28.29 14.25
N GLY A 543 7.56 -28.04 14.12
CA GLY A 543 6.81 -27.14 15.01
C GLY A 543 7.05 -25.65 14.75
N LYS A 544 7.77 -25.29 13.67
CA LYS A 544 8.05 -23.91 13.27
C LYS A 544 7.45 -23.62 11.91
N VAL A 545 6.99 -22.39 11.72
CA VAL A 545 6.52 -21.89 10.43
C VAL A 545 7.72 -21.40 9.63
N GLU A 546 8.01 -22.08 8.54
CA GLU A 546 8.96 -21.67 7.51
C GLU A 546 8.21 -20.87 6.45
N ARG A 547 8.79 -19.73 6.05
CA ARG A 547 8.22 -18.81 5.06
C ARG A 547 9.03 -18.91 3.79
N LEU A 548 8.36 -19.19 2.68
CA LEU A 548 8.92 -19.30 1.34
C LEU A 548 8.48 -18.10 0.51
N ASP A 549 9.36 -17.62 -0.37
CA ASP A 549 9.09 -16.48 -1.24
C ASP A 549 7.97 -16.81 -2.24
N ALA A 550 7.08 -15.83 -2.44
CA ALA A 550 6.06 -15.85 -3.49
C ALA A 550 6.10 -14.51 -4.25
N ASP A 551 6.54 -14.56 -5.51
CA ASP A 551 6.54 -13.39 -6.39
C ASP A 551 5.42 -13.52 -7.43
N MET A 552 4.37 -12.75 -7.18
CA MET A 552 3.15 -12.76 -7.98
C MET A 552 3.15 -11.67 -9.07
N GLY A 553 4.19 -10.83 -9.13
CA GLY A 553 4.36 -9.80 -10.16
C GLY A 553 3.97 -8.38 -9.76
N GLY A 554 3.46 -8.16 -8.55
CA GLY A 554 3.04 -6.85 -8.03
C GLY A 554 1.82 -6.24 -8.75
N ASP A 555 1.07 -5.39 -8.05
CA ASP A 555 -0.01 -4.51 -8.54
C ASP A 555 -1.41 -5.13 -8.63
N ASP A 556 -1.63 -6.34 -8.14
CA ASP A 556 -2.88 -7.05 -8.44
C ASP A 556 -3.76 -7.33 -7.23
N GLY A 557 -3.31 -7.19 -5.99
CA GLY A 557 -4.13 -7.60 -4.84
C GLY A 557 -4.34 -9.13 -4.81
N VAL A 558 -4.96 -9.65 -3.74
CA VAL A 558 -4.87 -11.08 -3.41
C VAL A 558 -5.31 -11.98 -4.59
N PRO A 559 -4.39 -12.75 -5.20
CA PRO A 559 -4.69 -13.48 -6.42
C PRO A 559 -5.44 -14.78 -6.10
N ARG A 560 -6.49 -15.06 -6.88
CA ARG A 560 -7.13 -16.39 -6.86
C ARG A 560 -6.33 -17.34 -7.73
N LEU A 561 -5.68 -18.31 -7.10
CA LEU A 561 -4.91 -19.32 -7.83
C LEU A 561 -5.71 -20.59 -8.04
N THR A 562 -5.71 -21.10 -9.27
CA THR A 562 -6.31 -22.41 -9.57
C THR A 562 -5.21 -23.38 -9.99
N LEU A 563 -5.11 -24.53 -9.33
CA LEU A 563 -4.17 -25.56 -9.75
C LEU A 563 -4.66 -26.18 -11.07
N VAL A 564 -3.84 -26.06 -12.12
CA VAL A 564 -4.13 -26.59 -13.46
C VAL A 564 -3.01 -27.52 -13.92
N GLN A 565 -3.34 -28.41 -14.85
CA GLN A 565 -2.39 -29.26 -15.55
C GLN A 565 -2.44 -29.00 -17.04
N ASP A 566 -1.26 -28.83 -17.63
CA ASP A 566 -1.07 -28.87 -19.06
C ASP A 566 -1.27 -30.30 -19.56
N THR A 567 -2.28 -30.51 -20.40
CA THR A 567 -2.71 -31.82 -20.90
C THR A 567 -1.76 -32.43 -21.94
N VAL A 568 -0.80 -31.66 -22.45
CA VAL A 568 0.18 -32.14 -23.43
C VAL A 568 1.54 -32.39 -22.79
N THR A 569 2.00 -31.52 -21.88
CA THR A 569 3.28 -31.72 -21.19
C THR A 569 3.13 -32.50 -19.88
N GLY A 570 1.93 -32.59 -19.34
CA GLY A 570 1.65 -33.15 -18.02
C GLY A 570 2.07 -32.25 -16.86
N ARG A 571 2.64 -31.06 -17.14
CA ARG A 571 3.17 -30.14 -16.14
C ARG A 571 2.05 -29.41 -15.41
N LYS A 572 2.20 -29.24 -14.09
CA LYS A 572 1.24 -28.50 -13.25
C LYS A 572 1.66 -27.03 -13.11
N TYR A 573 0.67 -26.14 -13.06
CA TYR A 573 0.82 -24.71 -12.85
C TYR A 573 -0.23 -24.21 -11.87
N TYR A 574 0.02 -23.07 -11.25
CA TYR A 574 -1.00 -22.26 -10.60
C TYR A 574 -1.45 -21.17 -11.55
N LEU A 575 -2.71 -21.20 -11.98
CA LEU A 575 -3.28 -20.19 -12.86
C LEU A 575 -3.85 -19.04 -12.05
N HIS A 576 -3.37 -17.83 -12.31
CA HIS A 576 -3.97 -16.60 -11.84
C HIS A 576 -5.22 -16.29 -12.67
N ASP A 577 -6.30 -15.84 -12.04
CA ASP A 577 -7.62 -15.63 -12.65
C ASP A 577 -7.71 -14.49 -13.69
N GLY A 578 -6.77 -13.54 -13.66
CA GLY A 578 -6.70 -12.43 -14.59
C GLY A 578 -7.47 -11.19 -14.11
N GLU A 579 -7.93 -11.16 -12.86
CA GLU A 579 -8.50 -9.94 -12.27
C GLU A 579 -7.38 -8.99 -11.79
N GLN A 580 -7.63 -7.70 -11.92
CA GLN A 580 -6.84 -6.64 -11.29
C GLN A 580 -7.65 -6.12 -10.11
N TYR A 581 -7.16 -6.28 -8.89
CA TYR A 581 -7.90 -5.90 -7.68
C TYR A 581 -7.55 -4.48 -7.17
N GLY A 582 -6.75 -3.71 -7.92
CA GLY A 582 -6.47 -2.30 -7.64
C GLY A 582 -7.68 -1.40 -7.90
N LYS A 583 -8.00 -0.49 -6.97
CA LYS A 583 -9.17 0.42 -7.06
C LYS A 583 -9.12 1.42 -8.24
N CYS A 584 -7.95 1.57 -8.85
CA CYS A 584 -7.62 2.63 -9.80
C CYS A 584 -7.54 2.11 -11.24
N HIS A 585 -7.33 0.81 -11.39
CA HIS A 585 -7.61 0.10 -12.63
C HIS A 585 -9.12 -0.10 -12.68
N SER A 586 -9.81 0.51 -13.65
CA SER A 586 -11.16 0.08 -13.99
C SER A 586 -11.13 -1.44 -14.15
N ASN A 587 -12.02 -2.21 -13.50
CA ASN A 587 -12.15 -3.68 -13.51
C ASN A 587 -11.96 -4.32 -14.91
N ASN A 588 -10.76 -4.27 -15.44
CA ASN A 588 -10.41 -4.66 -16.80
C ASN A 588 -9.71 -6.00 -16.64
N PRO A 589 -10.41 -7.09 -16.95
CA PRO A 589 -9.79 -8.40 -16.89
C PRO A 589 -8.62 -8.47 -17.85
N ARG A 590 -7.46 -8.88 -17.35
CA ARG A 590 -6.30 -9.25 -18.15
C ARG A 590 -6.34 -10.74 -18.48
N LEU A 591 -5.51 -11.17 -19.42
CA LEU A 591 -5.37 -12.59 -19.70
C LEU A 591 -4.84 -13.28 -18.44
N PRO A 592 -5.42 -14.42 -18.03
CA PRO A 592 -4.84 -15.30 -17.02
C PRO A 592 -3.36 -15.60 -17.32
N PHE A 593 -2.56 -15.85 -16.29
CA PHE A 593 -1.17 -16.26 -16.46
C PHE A 593 -0.80 -17.29 -15.41
N THR A 594 0.28 -18.02 -15.68
CA THR A 594 0.67 -19.17 -14.88
C THR A 594 1.81 -18.83 -13.95
N LEU A 595 1.80 -19.45 -12.78
CA LEU A 595 2.86 -19.46 -11.78
C LEU A 595 3.38 -20.89 -11.63
N GLU A 596 4.65 -21.00 -11.31
CA GLU A 596 5.34 -22.27 -11.16
C GLU A 596 6.35 -22.23 -10.00
N TRP A 597 6.59 -23.39 -9.41
CA TRP A 597 7.62 -23.55 -8.38
C TRP A 597 9.01 -23.56 -9.03
N LYS A 598 9.90 -22.68 -8.56
CA LYS A 598 11.31 -22.60 -8.99
C LYS A 598 12.26 -22.64 -7.81
N GLN A 599 13.46 -23.17 -8.04
CA GLN A 599 14.57 -23.02 -7.09
C GLN A 599 15.21 -21.65 -7.27
N SER A 600 15.35 -20.90 -6.18
CA SER A 600 16.08 -19.64 -6.07
C SER A 600 17.28 -19.80 -5.11
N PRO A 601 18.22 -18.84 -5.09
CA PRO A 601 19.29 -18.82 -4.08
C PRO A 601 18.78 -18.82 -2.63
N GLN A 602 17.57 -18.31 -2.39
CA GLN A 602 16.91 -18.22 -1.08
C GLN A 602 16.08 -19.48 -0.74
N GLY A 603 15.85 -20.36 -1.71
CA GLY A 603 15.10 -21.61 -1.53
C GLY A 603 14.06 -21.82 -2.62
N LEU A 604 13.11 -22.72 -2.37
CA LEU A 604 12.00 -22.95 -3.28
C LEU A 604 11.00 -21.78 -3.21
N ALA A 605 10.65 -21.20 -4.35
CA ALA A 605 9.75 -20.05 -4.46
C ALA A 605 8.63 -20.30 -5.49
N LEU A 606 7.44 -19.74 -5.24
CA LEU A 606 6.36 -19.70 -6.22
C LEU A 606 6.47 -18.40 -7.00
N VAL A 607 6.70 -18.49 -8.31
CA VAL A 607 6.97 -17.29 -9.12
C VAL A 607 6.22 -17.33 -10.44
N LYS A 608 6.06 -16.17 -11.08
CA LYS A 608 5.50 -16.08 -12.44
C LYS A 608 6.27 -16.99 -13.40
N SER A 609 5.52 -17.77 -14.17
CA SER A 609 6.11 -18.66 -15.18
C SER A 609 6.81 -17.83 -16.25
N ALA A 610 7.85 -18.39 -16.84
CA ALA A 610 8.50 -17.72 -17.96
C ALA A 610 7.48 -17.51 -19.10
N PRO A 611 7.54 -16.39 -19.84
CA PRO A 611 6.66 -16.16 -20.99
C PRO A 611 6.69 -17.36 -21.94
N SER A 612 5.53 -17.93 -22.22
CA SER A 612 5.35 -19.02 -23.19
C SER A 612 4.21 -18.65 -24.11
N SER A 613 4.55 -18.46 -25.38
CA SER A 613 3.59 -18.07 -26.38
C SER A 613 2.57 -19.18 -26.66
N GLU A 614 2.95 -20.45 -26.45
CA GLU A 614 2.07 -21.60 -26.56
C GLU A 614 1.00 -21.64 -25.46
N LEU A 615 1.38 -21.33 -24.22
CA LEU A 615 0.44 -21.25 -23.09
C LEU A 615 -0.46 -20.02 -23.21
N GLU A 616 0.09 -18.89 -23.66
CA GLU A 616 -0.69 -17.68 -23.94
C GLU A 616 -1.74 -17.93 -25.03
N ASP A 617 -1.35 -18.49 -26.18
CA ASP A 617 -2.28 -18.82 -27.27
C ASP A 617 -3.32 -19.88 -26.87
N ALA A 618 -2.98 -20.78 -25.95
CA ALA A 618 -3.93 -21.70 -25.35
C ALA A 618 -4.95 -20.99 -24.45
N LEU A 619 -4.52 -20.02 -23.65
CA LEU A 619 -5.40 -19.23 -22.80
C LEU A 619 -6.33 -18.34 -23.62
N TYR A 620 -5.85 -17.70 -24.69
CA TYR A 620 -6.73 -16.98 -25.64
C TYR A 620 -7.72 -17.90 -26.38
N ALA A 621 -7.40 -19.18 -26.54
CA ALA A 621 -8.33 -20.16 -27.10
C ALA A 621 -9.38 -20.63 -26.09
N GLN A 622 -9.02 -20.67 -24.80
CA GLN A 622 -9.85 -21.25 -23.75
C GLN A 622 -10.68 -20.23 -22.98
N CYS A 623 -10.21 -18.99 -22.87
CA CYS A 623 -10.79 -17.98 -21.99
C CYS A 623 -11.63 -16.96 -22.76
N GLY A 624 -12.70 -16.47 -22.14
CA GLY A 624 -13.47 -15.29 -22.55
C GLY A 624 -13.82 -14.39 -21.36
N ILE A 625 -14.24 -13.15 -21.65
CA ILE A 625 -14.80 -12.23 -20.65
C ILE A 625 -16.31 -12.46 -20.58
N GLU A 626 -16.81 -12.81 -19.39
CA GLU A 626 -18.23 -12.90 -19.08
C GLU A 626 -18.64 -11.81 -18.08
N LYS A 627 -19.94 -11.69 -17.80
CA LYS A 627 -20.47 -10.68 -16.86
C LYS A 627 -19.88 -10.80 -15.46
N GLU A 628 -19.52 -12.02 -15.06
CA GLU A 628 -18.97 -12.38 -13.75
C GLU A 628 -17.43 -12.37 -13.70
N GLY A 629 -16.72 -11.98 -14.79
CA GLY A 629 -15.26 -11.95 -14.86
C GLY A 629 -14.67 -12.86 -15.94
N VAL A 630 -13.40 -13.24 -15.80
CA VAL A 630 -12.72 -14.14 -16.75
C VAL A 630 -13.19 -15.57 -16.56
N ARG A 631 -13.59 -16.23 -17.66
CA ARG A 631 -13.99 -17.64 -17.67
C ARG A 631 -13.16 -18.42 -18.67
N CYS A 632 -12.55 -19.50 -18.21
CA CYS A 632 -11.74 -20.39 -19.03
C CYS A 632 -12.36 -21.78 -19.14
N LYS A 633 -12.59 -22.24 -20.36
CA LYS A 633 -13.09 -23.58 -20.65
C LYS A 633 -12.13 -24.65 -20.11
N GLY A 634 -12.68 -25.61 -19.36
CA GLY A 634 -11.91 -26.70 -18.76
C GLY A 634 -11.32 -26.37 -17.38
N ILE A 635 -11.54 -25.16 -16.88
CA ILE A 635 -11.05 -24.69 -15.58
C ILE A 635 -12.25 -24.24 -14.75
N THR A 636 -12.46 -24.89 -13.62
CA THR A 636 -13.52 -24.55 -12.67
C THR A 636 -12.98 -23.46 -11.74
N ALA A 637 -13.12 -22.19 -12.13
CA ALA A 637 -12.84 -21.08 -11.22
C ALA A 637 -14.04 -20.93 -10.25
N PRO A 638 -13.84 -21.08 -8.93
CA PRO A 638 -14.82 -20.61 -7.97
C PRO A 638 -14.71 -19.08 -7.89
N GLY A 639 -15.83 -18.40 -8.14
CA GLY A 639 -15.89 -16.95 -8.01
C GLY A 639 -15.83 -16.49 -6.55
N PHE A 640 -15.48 -15.22 -6.34
CA PHE A 640 -15.49 -14.51 -5.05
C PHE A 640 -16.92 -14.23 -4.54
N ALA A 641 -17.88 -15.11 -4.83
CA ALA A 641 -19.14 -15.02 -4.10
C ALA A 641 -18.80 -15.32 -2.65
N ALA A 642 -19.11 -14.39 -1.73
CA ALA A 642 -19.00 -14.64 -0.30
C ALA A 642 -19.70 -15.97 -0.01
N VAL A 643 -18.90 -17.01 0.21
CA VAL A 643 -19.44 -18.35 0.38
C VAL A 643 -20.19 -18.31 1.69
N THR A 644 -21.51 -18.38 1.60
CA THR A 644 -22.37 -18.48 2.76
C THR A 644 -22.16 -19.90 3.30
N ASP A 645 -21.33 -20.01 4.34
CA ASP A 645 -20.82 -21.26 4.93
C ASP A 645 -19.70 -21.95 4.12
N PRO A 646 -18.46 -21.43 4.19
CA PRO A 646 -17.33 -22.04 3.50
C PRO A 646 -17.00 -23.43 4.05
N THR A 647 -16.47 -24.27 3.18
CA THR A 647 -16.04 -25.63 3.46
C THR A 647 -14.53 -25.78 3.32
N ARG A 648 -13.97 -26.92 3.73
CA ARG A 648 -12.54 -27.22 3.54
C ARG A 648 -12.11 -27.24 2.07
N LYS A 649 -13.04 -27.46 1.13
CA LYS A 649 -12.72 -27.45 -0.30
C LYS A 649 -12.45 -26.03 -0.78
N ASP A 650 -13.19 -25.05 -0.25
CA ASP A 650 -13.10 -23.64 -0.64
C ASP A 650 -11.77 -23.01 -0.18
N ALA A 651 -11.10 -23.63 0.80
CA ALA A 651 -9.76 -23.22 1.21
C ALA A 651 -8.69 -23.31 0.10
N PHE A 652 -8.92 -24.09 -0.96
CA PHE A 652 -8.03 -24.14 -2.14
C PHE A 652 -8.25 -22.98 -3.12
N SER A 653 -9.19 -22.09 -2.84
CA SER A 653 -9.58 -20.99 -3.71
C SER A 653 -9.31 -19.61 -3.12
N GLY A 654 -8.74 -19.58 -1.92
CA GLY A 654 -8.58 -18.37 -1.12
C GLY A 654 -9.81 -18.13 -0.25
N LEU A 655 -9.58 -17.87 1.02
CA LEU A 655 -10.56 -17.42 1.98
C LEU A 655 -9.95 -16.28 2.79
N ASP A 656 -10.78 -15.37 3.29
CA ASP A 656 -10.35 -14.47 4.36
C ASP A 656 -9.86 -15.30 5.56
N ILE A 657 -8.88 -14.77 6.30
CA ILE A 657 -8.25 -15.49 7.44
C ILE A 657 -9.30 -16.03 8.42
N GLN A 658 -10.36 -15.26 8.69
CA GLN A 658 -11.36 -15.59 9.70
C GLN A 658 -12.23 -16.79 9.28
N PRO A 659 -12.90 -16.78 8.10
CA PRO A 659 -13.50 -17.95 7.50
C PRO A 659 -12.57 -19.17 7.44
N PHE A 660 -11.31 -18.98 7.01
CA PHE A 660 -10.34 -20.07 6.92
C PHE A 660 -10.14 -20.76 8.28
N ILE A 661 -9.87 -19.98 9.34
CA ILE A 661 -9.71 -20.50 10.70
C ILE A 661 -10.98 -21.24 11.15
N GLN A 662 -12.16 -20.64 10.93
CA GLN A 662 -13.44 -21.23 11.35
C GLN A 662 -13.70 -22.59 10.69
N VAL A 663 -13.38 -22.75 9.40
CA VAL A 663 -13.53 -24.03 8.69
C VAL A 663 -12.69 -25.15 9.30
N PHE A 664 -11.46 -24.85 9.73
CA PHE A 664 -10.55 -25.84 10.31
C PHE A 664 -10.67 -25.99 11.83
N ARG A 665 -11.34 -25.04 12.50
CA ARG A 665 -11.51 -25.00 13.97
C ARG A 665 -12.98 -24.87 14.41
N LYS A 666 -13.93 -25.33 13.59
CA LYS A 666 -15.38 -25.23 13.88
C LYS A 666 -15.76 -25.75 15.27
N PRO A 667 -15.25 -26.90 15.76
CA PRO A 667 -15.56 -27.36 17.11
C PRO A 667 -15.07 -26.40 18.20
N GLN A 668 -13.89 -25.78 18.03
CA GLN A 668 -13.39 -24.78 18.98
C GLN A 668 -14.22 -23.49 18.92
N PHE A 669 -14.62 -23.04 17.73
CA PHE A 669 -15.53 -21.90 17.56
C PHE A 669 -16.85 -22.14 18.30
N ASP A 670 -17.49 -23.28 18.09
CA ASP A 670 -18.77 -23.61 18.74
C ASP A 670 -18.63 -23.68 20.27
N ALA A 671 -17.54 -24.28 20.75
CA ALA A 671 -17.24 -24.35 22.17
C ALA A 671 -17.00 -22.95 22.77
N TYR A 672 -16.36 -22.03 22.04
CA TYR A 672 -16.18 -20.65 22.48
C TYR A 672 -17.50 -19.90 22.56
N GLN A 673 -18.35 -19.97 21.53
CA GLN A 673 -19.69 -19.37 21.53
C GLN A 673 -20.52 -19.89 22.72
N ALA A 674 -20.52 -21.21 22.95
CA ALA A 674 -21.22 -21.83 24.07
C ALA A 674 -20.67 -21.37 25.43
N ALA A 675 -19.34 -21.27 25.59
CA ALA A 675 -18.71 -20.81 26.81
C ALA A 675 -19.09 -19.36 27.14
N VAL A 676 -19.18 -18.48 26.13
CA VAL A 676 -19.66 -17.09 26.32
C VAL A 676 -21.12 -17.07 26.77
N LEU A 677 -22.00 -17.83 26.10
CA LEU A 677 -23.42 -17.90 26.46
C LEU A 677 -23.64 -18.52 27.85
N ALA A 678 -22.80 -19.46 28.27
CA ALA A 678 -22.86 -20.05 29.60
C ALA A 678 -22.17 -19.20 30.69
N LEU A 679 -21.37 -18.20 30.30
CA LEU A 679 -20.42 -17.50 31.19
C LEU A 679 -19.48 -18.48 31.92
N ASP A 680 -18.99 -19.49 31.20
CA ASP A 680 -18.05 -20.49 31.73
C ASP A 680 -16.65 -19.86 31.86
N LYS A 681 -16.41 -19.19 32.99
CA LYS A 681 -15.15 -18.45 33.23
C LYS A 681 -13.89 -19.32 33.12
N PRO A 682 -13.82 -20.55 33.67
CA PRO A 682 -12.69 -21.45 33.44
C PRO A 682 -12.41 -21.68 31.96
N ARG A 683 -13.43 -22.07 31.19
CA ARG A 683 -13.26 -22.37 29.77
C ARG A 683 -12.90 -21.13 28.95
N LEU A 684 -13.47 -19.98 29.29
CA LEU A 684 -13.16 -18.69 28.68
C LEU A 684 -11.71 -18.23 28.99
N ALA A 685 -11.19 -18.54 30.19
CA ALA A 685 -9.79 -18.28 30.53
C ALA A 685 -8.83 -19.16 29.71
N GLU A 686 -9.18 -20.43 29.48
CA GLU A 686 -8.41 -21.32 28.58
C GLU A 686 -8.36 -20.75 27.16
N PHE A 687 -9.51 -20.34 26.61
CA PHE A 687 -9.55 -19.70 25.28
C PHE A 687 -8.70 -18.42 25.20
N LYS A 688 -8.68 -17.61 26.26
CA LYS A 688 -7.81 -16.44 26.33
C LYS A 688 -6.32 -16.80 26.24
N THR A 689 -5.91 -17.94 26.81
CA THR A 689 -4.52 -18.41 26.70
C THR A 689 -4.20 -19.05 25.35
N GLU A 690 -5.17 -19.73 24.72
CA GLU A 690 -5.03 -20.33 23.40
C GLU A 690 -5.02 -19.27 22.28
N GLY A 691 -5.70 -18.14 22.50
CA GLY A 691 -5.94 -17.09 21.53
C GLY A 691 -7.27 -17.29 20.81
N VAL A 692 -7.99 -16.20 20.52
CA VAL A 692 -9.31 -16.25 19.87
C VAL A 692 -9.33 -15.25 18.70
N PRO A 693 -9.80 -15.63 17.50
CA PRO A 693 -9.95 -14.68 16.41
C PRO A 693 -10.98 -13.59 16.74
N GLY A 694 -10.71 -12.34 16.39
CA GLY A 694 -11.58 -11.20 16.67
C GLY A 694 -13.02 -11.38 16.17
N ALA A 695 -13.18 -11.96 14.98
CA ALA A 695 -14.49 -12.25 14.39
C ALA A 695 -15.34 -13.24 15.22
N TRP A 696 -14.71 -14.15 15.97
CA TRP A 696 -15.43 -15.06 16.86
C TRP A 696 -16.01 -14.29 18.05
N THR A 697 -15.25 -13.36 18.60
CA THR A 697 -15.71 -12.45 19.65
C THR A 697 -16.81 -11.52 19.12
N ALA A 698 -16.67 -10.98 17.91
CA ALA A 698 -17.69 -10.19 17.23
C ALA A 698 -19.01 -10.96 17.12
N GLN A 699 -18.95 -12.22 16.67
CA GLN A 699 -20.11 -13.09 16.57
C GLN A 699 -20.72 -13.43 17.93
N ALA A 700 -19.90 -13.59 18.97
CA ALA A 700 -20.37 -13.84 20.33
C ALA A 700 -21.13 -12.63 20.88
N ILE A 701 -20.64 -11.40 20.63
CA ILE A 701 -21.34 -10.16 20.99
C ILE A 701 -22.70 -10.08 20.29
N LYS A 702 -22.74 -10.36 18.98
CA LYS A 702 -24.00 -10.39 18.21
C LYS A 702 -24.97 -11.47 18.71
N SER A 703 -24.46 -12.64 19.07
CA SER A 703 -25.27 -13.74 19.62
C SER A 703 -25.85 -13.43 21.00
N LEU A 704 -25.16 -12.63 21.83
CA LEU A 704 -25.72 -12.15 23.10
C LEU A 704 -26.92 -11.22 22.90
N ALA A 705 -26.93 -10.42 21.83
CA ALA A 705 -28.04 -9.54 21.52
C ALA A 705 -29.34 -10.32 21.28
N SER A 706 -29.26 -11.41 20.51
CA SER A 706 -30.42 -12.28 20.18
C SER A 706 -30.74 -13.35 21.21
N ALA A 707 -29.84 -13.63 22.16
CA ALA A 707 -30.06 -14.65 23.18
C ALA A 707 -31.29 -14.35 24.07
N SER A 708 -32.03 -15.40 24.42
CA SER A 708 -33.17 -15.38 25.36
C SER A 708 -32.71 -15.27 26.82
N LEU A 709 -31.91 -14.25 27.11
CA LEU A 709 -31.35 -13.93 28.43
C LEU A 709 -31.93 -12.61 28.95
N SER A 710 -32.01 -12.46 30.27
CA SER A 710 -32.37 -11.18 30.88
C SER A 710 -31.28 -10.13 30.59
N LEU A 711 -31.64 -8.83 30.67
CA LEU A 711 -30.66 -7.76 30.47
C LEU A 711 -29.48 -7.86 31.45
N ALA A 712 -29.74 -8.21 32.71
CA ALA A 712 -28.69 -8.42 33.70
C ALA A 712 -27.73 -9.55 33.29
N GLU A 713 -28.25 -10.65 32.72
CA GLU A 713 -27.43 -11.75 32.21
C GLU A 713 -26.58 -11.38 31.01
N LYS A 714 -27.14 -10.58 30.08
CA LYS A 714 -26.40 -10.08 28.93
C LYS A 714 -25.28 -9.13 29.37
N ARG A 715 -25.57 -8.21 30.30
CA ARG A 715 -24.58 -7.28 30.90
C ARG A 715 -23.43 -8.02 31.59
N ARG A 716 -23.70 -9.09 32.33
CA ARG A 716 -22.66 -9.91 32.96
C ARG A 716 -21.72 -10.59 31.96
N ARG A 717 -22.24 -11.07 30.84
CA ARG A 717 -21.47 -11.76 29.79
C ARG A 717 -20.67 -10.80 28.93
N ILE A 718 -21.29 -9.69 28.51
CA ILE A 718 -20.60 -8.68 27.70
C ILE A 718 -19.48 -8.00 28.49
N ALA A 719 -19.66 -7.77 29.80
CA ALA A 719 -18.62 -7.21 30.66
C ALA A 719 -17.35 -8.10 30.70
N TRP A 720 -17.50 -9.42 30.61
CA TRP A 720 -16.35 -10.33 30.51
C TRP A 720 -15.61 -10.16 29.18
N LEU A 721 -16.33 -10.04 28.06
CA LEU A 721 -15.74 -9.79 26.74
C LEU A 721 -15.06 -8.41 26.67
N PHE A 722 -15.67 -7.39 27.29
CA PHE A 722 -15.15 -6.03 27.32
C PHE A 722 -13.95 -5.86 28.24
N ALA A 723 -13.71 -6.78 29.18
CA ALA A 723 -12.55 -6.73 30.07
C ALA A 723 -11.23 -6.94 29.32
N ASP A 724 -11.26 -7.54 28.12
CA ASP A 724 -10.09 -7.70 27.25
C ASP A 724 -10.10 -6.66 26.13
N HIS A 725 -9.54 -5.47 26.40
CA HIS A 725 -9.55 -4.35 25.45
C HIS A 725 -8.81 -4.66 24.14
N ALA A 726 -7.77 -5.50 24.21
CA ALA A 726 -7.01 -5.91 23.03
C ALA A 726 -7.89 -6.79 22.12
N GLN A 727 -8.56 -7.79 22.71
CA GLN A 727 -9.50 -8.62 21.96
C GLN A 727 -10.69 -7.82 21.44
N LEU A 728 -11.22 -6.88 22.24
CA LEU A 728 -12.32 -6.01 21.83
C LEU A 728 -11.93 -5.16 20.61
N THR A 729 -10.70 -4.62 20.58
CA THR A 729 -10.17 -3.87 19.43
C THR A 729 -10.15 -4.69 18.14
N HIS A 730 -9.99 -6.01 18.22
CA HIS A 730 -10.04 -6.90 17.06
C HIS A 730 -11.44 -7.37 16.68
N ALA A 731 -12.42 -7.18 17.58
CA ALA A 731 -13.78 -7.67 17.41
C ALA A 731 -14.77 -6.57 16.98
N LEU A 732 -14.45 -5.30 17.22
CA LEU A 732 -15.34 -4.20 16.87
C LEU A 732 -15.34 -3.95 15.37
N ASP A 733 -16.54 -3.93 14.80
CA ASP A 733 -16.87 -3.48 13.44
C ASP A 733 -18.21 -2.72 13.48
N SER A 734 -18.66 -2.19 12.34
CA SER A 734 -19.93 -1.46 12.25
C SER A 734 -21.14 -2.29 12.69
N ASP A 735 -21.18 -3.58 12.36
CA ASP A 735 -22.30 -4.48 12.65
C ASP A 735 -22.40 -4.78 14.14
N VAL A 736 -21.25 -4.99 14.80
CA VAL A 736 -21.16 -5.18 16.24
C VAL A 736 -21.63 -3.93 16.97
N LEU A 737 -21.20 -2.75 16.54
CA LEU A 737 -21.63 -1.48 17.15
C LEU A 737 -23.15 -1.27 17.00
N GLN A 738 -23.71 -1.53 15.82
CA GLN A 738 -25.17 -1.48 15.61
C GLN A 738 -25.93 -2.48 16.47
N SER A 739 -25.41 -3.72 16.61
CA SER A 739 -25.98 -4.75 17.46
C SER A 739 -26.00 -4.33 18.94
N LEU A 740 -24.90 -3.74 19.44
CA LEU A 740 -24.82 -3.23 20.82
C LEU A 740 -25.83 -2.11 21.08
N MET A 741 -26.02 -1.18 20.14
CA MET A 741 -27.03 -0.11 20.28
C MET A 741 -28.46 -0.62 20.48
N GLY A 742 -28.75 -1.84 20.05
CA GLY A 742 -30.08 -2.43 20.20
C GLY A 742 -30.45 -2.80 21.65
N TRP A 743 -29.48 -2.95 22.56
CA TRP A 743 -29.76 -3.48 23.90
C TRP A 743 -28.79 -3.07 25.02
N LEU A 744 -27.59 -2.57 24.70
CA LEU A 744 -26.57 -2.22 25.71
C LEU A 744 -26.92 -0.87 26.37
N PRO A 745 -27.10 -0.83 27.70
CA PRO A 745 -27.35 0.43 28.41
C PRO A 745 -26.18 1.40 28.28
N ARG A 746 -26.49 2.70 28.24
CA ARG A 746 -25.51 3.78 28.05
C ARG A 746 -24.30 3.66 28.98
N GLU A 747 -24.52 3.33 30.25
CA GLU A 747 -23.45 3.27 31.25
C GLU A 747 -22.39 2.18 30.98
N ASP A 748 -22.69 1.20 30.14
CA ASP A 748 -21.77 0.09 29.81
C ASP A 748 -20.98 0.34 28.51
N TRP A 749 -21.15 1.48 27.85
CA TRP A 749 -20.46 1.81 26.59
C TRP A 749 -18.99 2.21 26.77
N GLY A 750 -18.56 2.51 28.00
CA GLY A 750 -17.22 3.02 28.31
C GLY A 750 -16.07 2.24 27.65
N PRO A 751 -16.01 0.90 27.75
CA PRO A 751 -14.96 0.10 27.11
C PRO A 751 -14.94 0.23 25.58
N VAL A 752 -16.11 0.26 24.94
CA VAL A 752 -16.26 0.39 23.48
C VAL A 752 -15.80 1.78 23.03
N LEU A 753 -16.28 2.83 23.71
CA LEU A 753 -15.91 4.21 23.41
C LEU A 753 -14.41 4.46 23.63
N GLY A 754 -13.80 3.80 24.62
CA GLY A 754 -12.35 3.87 24.85
C GLY A 754 -11.54 3.29 23.69
N VAL A 755 -11.97 2.16 23.12
CA VAL A 755 -11.34 1.55 21.94
C VAL A 755 -11.51 2.44 20.70
N VAL A 756 -12.74 2.94 20.49
CA VAL A 756 -13.07 3.85 19.38
C VAL A 756 -12.22 5.13 19.44
N ALA A 757 -12.16 5.78 20.61
CA ALA A 757 -11.42 7.02 20.79
C ALA A 757 -9.91 6.86 20.56
N SER A 758 -9.38 5.67 20.84
CA SER A 758 -7.97 5.31 20.65
C SER A 758 -7.61 4.99 19.19
N ASN A 759 -8.61 4.72 18.33
CA ASN A 759 -8.41 4.35 16.93
C ASN A 759 -9.37 5.11 16.00
N PRO A 760 -9.37 6.46 16.01
CA PRO A 760 -10.36 7.27 15.30
C PRO A 760 -10.32 7.04 13.77
N ASN A 761 -9.15 6.74 13.21
CA ASN A 761 -8.94 6.49 11.78
C ASN A 761 -9.38 5.08 11.35
N THR A 762 -9.71 4.17 12.29
CA THR A 762 -10.09 2.79 11.96
C THR A 762 -11.61 2.63 11.83
N TYR A 763 -12.38 3.45 12.54
CA TYR A 763 -13.84 3.31 12.61
C TYR A 763 -14.55 4.39 11.78
N TYR A 764 -14.33 4.36 10.47
CA TYR A 764 -15.14 5.12 9.51
C TYR A 764 -16.61 4.66 9.64
N GLY A 765 -17.53 5.59 9.88
CA GLY A 765 -18.97 5.30 10.01
C GLY A 765 -19.58 5.48 11.41
N ILE A 766 -18.83 5.97 12.40
CA ILE A 766 -19.43 6.39 13.69
C ILE A 766 -20.53 7.45 13.50
N ASP A 767 -20.45 8.28 12.47
CA ASP A 767 -21.50 9.25 12.14
C ASP A 767 -22.85 8.56 11.87
N SER A 768 -22.83 7.40 11.21
CA SER A 768 -24.04 6.59 11.01
C SER A 768 -24.60 6.04 12.33
N LEU A 769 -23.72 5.68 13.28
CA LEU A 769 -24.12 5.23 14.62
C LEU A 769 -24.69 6.38 15.44
N LYS A 770 -24.09 7.56 15.38
CA LYS A 770 -24.61 8.81 15.98
C LYS A 770 -25.99 9.14 15.44
N GLN A 771 -26.16 9.11 14.12
CA GLN A 771 -27.46 9.35 13.48
C GLN A 771 -28.50 8.32 13.95
N ASN A 772 -28.16 7.02 13.88
CA ASN A 772 -29.03 5.95 14.34
C ASN A 772 -29.40 6.06 15.84
N ALA A 773 -28.46 6.50 16.69
CA ALA A 773 -28.72 6.72 18.11
C ALA A 773 -29.70 7.89 18.31
N SER A 774 -29.52 8.97 17.54
CA SER A 774 -30.39 10.15 17.58
C SER A 774 -31.81 9.82 17.11
N GLU A 775 -31.95 9.09 16.00
CA GLU A 775 -33.24 8.63 15.47
C GLU A 775 -33.99 7.71 16.44
N LYS A 776 -33.26 6.95 17.28
CA LYS A 776 -33.83 6.10 18.34
C LYS A 776 -34.09 6.84 19.66
N GLY A 777 -33.88 8.15 19.72
CA GLY A 777 -34.08 8.95 20.93
C GLY A 777 -32.99 8.74 22.00
N LEU A 778 -31.83 8.16 21.63
CA LEU A 778 -30.68 7.94 22.50
C LEU A 778 -29.70 9.13 22.45
N GLY A 779 -30.22 10.36 22.56
CA GLY A 779 -29.45 11.60 22.42
C GLY A 779 -28.17 11.66 23.28
N PRO A 780 -28.19 11.26 24.57
CA PRO A 780 -26.98 11.27 25.38
C PRO A 780 -25.90 10.28 24.91
N LEU A 781 -26.27 9.16 24.28
CA LEU A 781 -25.32 8.22 23.67
C LEU A 781 -24.76 8.78 22.35
N ALA A 782 -25.58 9.49 21.56
CA ALA A 782 -25.10 10.21 20.38
C ALA A 782 -24.02 11.24 20.75
N CYS A 783 -24.20 11.98 21.85
CA CYS A 783 -23.13 12.84 22.40
C CYS A 783 -21.86 12.06 22.72
N ASP A 784 -21.98 10.86 23.30
CA ASP A 784 -20.81 10.06 23.69
C ASP A 784 -20.02 9.59 22.46
N PHE A 785 -20.69 9.36 21.32
CA PHE A 785 -20.04 9.09 20.03
C PHE A 785 -19.29 10.31 19.48
N ASP A 786 -19.91 11.50 19.48
CA ASP A 786 -19.23 12.75 19.10
C ASP A 786 -17.93 12.93 19.90
N ARG A 787 -18.02 12.76 21.23
CA ARG A 787 -16.87 12.89 22.14
C ARG A 787 -15.77 11.88 21.86
N ALA A 788 -16.12 10.66 21.46
CA ALA A 788 -15.15 9.62 21.11
C ALA A 788 -14.43 9.92 19.78
N GLN A 789 -15.11 10.55 18.82
CA GLN A 789 -14.48 11.07 17.59
C GLN A 789 -13.61 12.31 17.87
N GLY A 790 -13.85 12.99 18.98
CA GLY A 790 -13.17 14.25 19.31
C GLY A 790 -13.94 15.45 18.77
N LEU A 791 -15.26 15.40 18.84
CA LEU A 791 -16.19 16.49 18.52
C LEU A 791 -16.97 16.91 19.78
N ASN A 792 -17.52 18.12 19.80
CA ASN A 792 -18.47 18.51 20.84
C ASN A 792 -19.83 17.82 20.61
N CYS A 793 -20.63 17.65 21.67
CA CYS A 793 -21.95 17.04 21.48
C CYS A 793 -22.83 17.87 20.52
N GLY A 794 -23.39 17.21 19.51
CA GLY A 794 -24.26 17.82 18.52
C GLY A 794 -23.51 18.66 17.48
N GLU A 795 -22.18 18.59 17.47
CA GLU A 795 -21.36 19.32 16.53
C GLU A 795 -21.48 18.75 15.11
N THR A 796 -21.40 19.66 14.15
CA THR A 796 -21.21 19.36 12.73
C THR A 796 -20.09 20.26 12.19
N TRP A 797 -19.48 19.87 11.09
CA TRP A 797 -18.43 20.65 10.44
C TRP A 797 -18.46 20.40 8.94
N GLY A 798 -17.84 21.28 8.17
CA GLY A 798 -17.76 21.14 6.72
C GLY A 798 -16.91 22.22 6.07
N VAL A 799 -16.57 22.00 4.80
CA VAL A 799 -15.73 22.93 4.02
C VAL A 799 -16.56 24.04 3.35
N ASN A 800 -17.83 23.76 3.04
CA ASN A 800 -18.77 24.66 2.37
C ASN A 800 -20.01 24.87 3.24
N ARG A 801 -20.41 26.12 3.46
CA ARG A 801 -21.57 26.47 4.29
C ARG A 801 -22.84 26.71 3.49
#